data_AF-A0AA36MQJ0-F1
#
_entry.id   AF-A0AA36MQJ0-F1
#
_cell.length_a   1.000
_cell.length_b   1.000
_cell.length_c   1.000
_cell.angle_alpha   90.00
_cell.angle_beta   90.00
_cell.angle_gamma   90.00
#
_symmetry.space_group_name_H-M   'P 1'
#
loop_
_entity.id
_entity.type
_entity.pdbx_description
1 polymer ?
#
loop_
_entity_poly.entity_id
_entity_poly.type
_entity_poly.pdbx_seq_one_letter_code
_entity_poly.pdbx_strand_id
1 'polypeptide(L)'
;MDGDETVPMECQEGQEGQEGQEGQEGQEGQEGQEGQEGQEGQEGGQERQEGQESAAPEATNGTAPPEKKKRGRPKDLNAPPRPQTPKSRVQAPERERIKQERPELTKDLKAMMEALNKVWEEAPQEEKDRLQKEYDAEMEIWRPKWDAYRKTDSYKEFCIEKQDYKDRKEKKKFLKAESKKAPKRPKSGYGLYSDEARDRVKEAVMAAGGGMGDIGKRISEEWNALSEAKKAEYQEVAQKQKEEFQVKFAEYKMTDDWKEFQTKKAKMDGRHALNKLQRTTYKEAPPKPANAFNLFKNKYMKQVQEEKKGASAGELSKALGEKWKNTPPEERAPFEKEANALKEEFRKKMVEFKRQKSYVKFLQKRVVVKNKENRLVNLNTMPKKPKSVYALFREDIKEEVPAGKGEGKGMKFVKNKFEEMDEEAKQKYKEKEAELKQKYNEEVKDFKEGTTFKEFKKTEEKIKREMMTEAMKVMTLKFLNDAPAEPPRNPFSIFVGEKRKASVEEAGEPKKKKSKQEAKDEVAAFKAEWGKLDKDMKSVYDEKQKEARKKWQEEVKAYMELPKWQEYVEEAKALRVPVRGLLSKKKKSIKKLKNGMKLLPLPDRPETMPSKPPKAKRIFFQEKRKEVEDPAKLSEMWDALTEEERKVWDKKAADLEMEYQEELKAFHESDEGREFLKRMSQVRRSRACAVAKDKHLAGVQVPKKPPGALDLYGREKVKELKKAKPELKGADLKKEITECWKAFSDEEKTVYQDKAKGMQQEYEEKLRAFKETENFKSYQAAMRKFMKSNKKPQGKGGGKGKPKANLPAPPPKPESMPAKPGHALKLYMKEQAGSGKKIPEMASAFRELPDEEKARFKEMAETQLKEYEEKMEEWLKTDEGKKYARDTKNVQKRRKVAIAKDKFLKDEPKKPPTPLAIFSQEKRGEFAEKFPESKGLMLNSKIAEAFRGDCPKTRGRNGMTRQKESRTNTKRRWRSSRRRRSTRSISRQ
;
A
#
# COMPACT_ATOMS: atom_id res chain seq x y z
N MET A 1 11.14 52.59 35.26
CA MET A 1 12.53 53.07 35.18
C MET A 1 13.41 51.85 34.99
N ASP A 2 14.12 51.63 33.90
CA ASP A 2 14.16 52.09 32.52
C ASP A 2 15.01 51.00 31.83
N GLY A 3 14.76 50.66 30.57
CA GLY A 3 15.67 49.75 29.85
C GLY A 3 15.02 48.99 28.69
N ASP A 4 15.03 49.65 27.54
CA ASP A 4 14.65 49.20 26.21
C ASP A 4 15.70 48.24 25.59
N GLU A 5 15.36 47.71 24.41
CA GLU A 5 16.19 47.09 23.36
C GLU A 5 16.03 45.58 23.06
N THR A 6 15.06 45.33 22.17
CA THR A 6 15.16 44.62 20.88
C THR A 6 15.81 43.22 20.76
N VAL A 7 14.98 42.32 20.23
CA VAL A 7 15.21 40.92 19.79
C VAL A 7 15.89 40.88 18.40
N PRO A 8 16.53 39.75 18.00
CA PRO A 8 15.84 38.92 17.03
C PRO A 8 15.90 37.40 17.30
N MET A 9 14.84 36.74 16.81
CA MET A 9 14.49 35.32 16.93
C MET A 9 15.53 34.35 16.36
N GLU A 10 15.78 33.25 17.07
CA GLU A 10 16.29 32.00 16.50
C GLU A 10 15.23 30.88 16.54
N CYS A 11 15.08 30.24 15.39
CA CYS A 11 14.17 29.14 15.11
C CYS A 11 14.67 27.82 15.69
N GLN A 12 13.86 27.19 16.54
CA GLN A 12 14.07 25.80 16.98
C GLN A 12 13.64 24.79 15.90
N GLU A 13 14.60 24.05 15.35
CA GLU A 13 14.39 22.77 14.66
C GLU A 13 15.04 21.61 15.44
N GLY A 14 14.28 20.54 15.64
CA GLY A 14 14.75 19.16 15.45
C GLY A 14 15.65 18.51 16.50
N GLN A 15 15.05 17.84 17.50
CA GLN A 15 15.68 16.72 18.20
C GLN A 15 15.64 15.46 17.32
N GLU A 16 16.79 15.03 16.80
CA GLU A 16 17.03 13.66 16.28
C GLU A 16 18.13 12.97 17.09
N GLY A 17 17.86 11.71 17.41
CA GLY A 17 18.57 10.90 18.39
C GLY A 17 19.98 10.46 17.99
N GLN A 18 20.79 10.30 19.03
CA GLN A 18 22.19 9.89 19.03
C GLN A 18 22.37 8.44 18.57
N GLU A 19 23.24 8.23 17.58
CA GLU A 19 23.90 6.95 17.32
C GLU A 19 25.43 7.12 17.47
N GLY A 20 25.95 6.53 18.55
CA GLY A 20 27.09 5.61 18.54
C GLY A 20 28.43 6.12 17.99
N GLN A 21 29.23 6.70 18.88
CA GLN A 21 30.68 6.75 18.75
C GLN A 21 31.26 5.36 19.05
N GLU A 22 31.92 4.72 18.07
CA GLU A 22 32.90 3.67 18.32
C GLU A 22 34.29 4.28 18.15
N GLY A 23 35.07 4.33 19.23
CA GLY A 23 36.44 4.81 19.17
C GLY A 23 37.06 5.02 20.55
N GLN A 24 37.64 3.93 21.07
CA GLN A 24 38.69 3.78 22.09
C GLN A 24 38.26 2.92 23.27
N GLU A 25 38.70 1.66 23.23
CA GLU A 25 38.75 0.74 24.37
C GLU A 25 39.82 1.25 25.34
N GLY A 26 39.40 2.05 26.33
CA GLY A 26 40.08 2.17 27.60
C GLY A 26 39.85 0.90 28.41
N GLN A 27 40.86 0.53 29.21
CA GLN A 27 40.88 -0.62 30.10
C GLN A 27 39.61 -0.67 30.98
N GLU A 28 38.87 -1.78 30.93
CA GLU A 28 37.98 -2.18 32.02
C GLU A 28 38.40 -3.57 32.47
N GLY A 29 38.60 -3.69 33.79
CA GLY A 29 39.25 -4.79 34.48
C GLY A 29 38.60 -6.15 34.25
N GLN A 30 39.43 -7.18 34.39
CA GLN A 30 38.96 -8.52 34.71
C GLN A 30 38.40 -8.48 36.14
N GLU A 31 37.08 -8.35 36.26
CA GLU A 31 36.36 -8.65 37.49
C GLU A 31 35.45 -9.87 37.28
N GLY A 32 35.64 -10.87 38.16
CA GLY A 32 34.64 -11.83 38.60
C GLY A 32 34.00 -12.77 37.56
N GLN A 33 34.53 -13.98 37.43
CA GLN A 33 33.63 -15.10 37.12
C GLN A 33 32.91 -15.48 38.42
N GLU A 34 31.62 -15.19 38.51
CA GLU A 34 30.73 -15.86 39.44
C GLU A 34 29.40 -16.21 38.74
N GLY A 35 28.93 -17.43 39.00
CA GLY A 35 27.53 -17.82 38.85
C GLY A 35 27.09 -18.38 37.49
N GLN A 36 27.59 -19.56 37.10
CA GLN A 36 26.82 -20.45 36.22
C GLN A 36 26.05 -21.47 37.08
N GLU A 37 24.82 -21.12 37.46
CA GLU A 37 23.82 -22.12 37.87
C GLU A 37 23.25 -22.81 36.62
N GLY A 38 23.27 -24.15 36.67
CA GLY A 38 23.11 -25.04 35.54
C GLY A 38 21.67 -25.28 35.06
N GLN A 39 21.62 -25.90 33.88
CA GLN A 39 20.63 -26.90 33.53
C GLN A 39 21.28 -27.87 32.53
N GLU A 40 21.58 -29.04 33.09
CA GLU A 40 21.46 -30.42 32.62
C GLU A 40 21.64 -30.72 31.13
N GLY A 41 22.61 -31.60 30.86
CA GLY A 41 22.72 -32.44 29.68
C GLY A 41 23.18 -33.82 30.12
N GLN A 42 22.48 -34.83 29.62
CA GLN A 42 22.65 -36.26 29.84
C GLN A 42 23.99 -36.82 29.34
N GLU A 43 24.26 -38.02 29.86
CA GLU A 43 25.02 -39.15 29.28
C GLU A 43 26.55 -39.20 29.43
N GLY A 44 26.99 -40.19 30.24
CA GLY A 44 27.50 -41.46 29.72
C GLY A 44 28.96 -41.47 29.31
N GLY A 45 29.82 -42.08 30.15
CA GLY A 45 31.21 -42.34 29.82
C GLY A 45 31.42 -43.63 29.02
N GLN A 46 32.54 -43.69 28.29
CA GLN A 46 33.35 -44.91 28.13
C GLN A 46 34.76 -44.57 27.60
N GLU A 47 35.65 -45.54 27.73
CA GLU A 47 37.10 -45.49 27.96
C GLU A 47 38.03 -45.00 26.82
N ARG A 48 39.28 -44.76 27.25
CA ARG A 48 40.52 -44.61 26.45
C ARG A 48 40.76 -45.80 25.51
N GLN A 49 41.36 -45.53 24.34
CA GLN A 49 42.67 -46.10 23.96
C GLN A 49 43.31 -45.33 22.78
N GLU A 50 44.64 -45.38 22.76
CA GLU A 50 45.58 -44.71 21.87
C GLU A 50 45.72 -45.43 20.51
N GLY A 51 46.16 -44.70 19.48
CA GLY A 51 47.13 -45.21 18.51
C GLY A 51 46.65 -45.55 17.08
N GLN A 52 47.43 -45.01 16.13
CA GLN A 52 47.73 -45.51 14.78
C GLN A 52 47.02 -44.93 13.54
N GLU A 53 47.85 -44.91 12.49
CA GLU A 53 47.84 -44.11 11.28
C GLU A 53 46.94 -44.63 10.15
N SER A 54 46.70 -43.71 9.21
CA SER A 54 46.65 -43.92 7.75
C SER A 54 45.33 -44.33 7.06
N ALA A 55 45.27 -43.85 5.81
CA ALA A 55 44.40 -44.19 4.68
C ALA A 55 42.98 -43.60 4.63
N ALA A 56 42.76 -42.76 3.62
CA ALA A 56 41.45 -42.45 3.06
C ALA A 56 40.81 -43.74 2.48
N PRO A 57 39.47 -43.88 2.52
CA PRO A 57 38.73 -43.71 1.27
C PRO A 57 37.29 -43.14 1.40
N GLU A 58 36.86 -42.57 0.27
CA GLU A 58 35.51 -42.53 -0.32
C GLU A 58 34.26 -42.03 0.43
N ALA A 59 33.47 -41.31 -0.38
CA ALA A 59 32.28 -40.58 -0.03
C ALA A 59 31.13 -41.48 0.42
N THR A 60 30.62 -41.22 1.63
CA THR A 60 29.23 -41.53 2.00
C THR A 60 28.53 -40.27 2.51
N ASN A 61 27.33 -40.03 2.02
CA ASN A 61 26.44 -38.95 2.43
C ASN A 61 26.06 -39.10 3.91
N GLY A 62 26.82 -38.47 4.81
CA GLY A 62 26.49 -38.34 6.22
C GLY A 62 26.24 -36.88 6.57
N THR A 63 24.97 -36.52 6.85
CA THR A 63 24.65 -35.21 7.43
C THR A 63 25.30 -35.14 8.80
N ALA A 64 26.33 -34.29 8.95
CA ALA A 64 27.01 -34.08 10.22
C ALA A 64 26.02 -33.73 11.34
N PRO A 65 26.19 -34.25 12.57
CA PRO A 65 25.39 -33.85 13.72
C PRO A 65 25.47 -32.32 13.90
N PRO A 66 24.36 -31.62 14.17
CA PRO A 66 24.41 -30.17 14.32
C PRO A 66 25.35 -29.81 15.47
N GLU A 67 26.43 -29.09 15.16
CA GLU A 67 27.37 -28.58 16.17
C GLU A 67 26.60 -27.94 17.34
N LYS A 68 26.86 -28.42 18.56
CA LYS A 68 26.30 -27.82 19.78
C LYS A 68 26.72 -26.34 19.81
N LYS A 69 25.74 -25.43 19.76
CA LYS A 69 26.00 -23.98 19.79
C LYS A 69 26.91 -23.63 20.97
N LYS A 70 28.12 -23.14 20.69
CA LYS A 70 29.09 -22.70 21.72
C LYS A 70 28.41 -21.69 22.65
N ARG A 71 28.36 -22.00 23.95
CA ARG A 71 27.78 -21.13 24.99
C ARG A 71 28.75 -19.95 25.23
N GLY A 72 28.24 -18.71 25.29
CA GLY A 72 29.03 -17.53 25.65
C GLY A 72 29.04 -16.41 24.60
N ARG A 73 29.92 -15.42 24.80
CA ARG A 73 30.19 -14.34 23.83
C ARG A 73 30.91 -14.96 22.61
N PRO A 74 30.55 -14.59 21.36
CA PRO A 74 31.28 -15.02 20.18
C PRO A 74 32.77 -14.72 20.32
N LYS A 75 33.62 -15.73 20.08
CA LYS A 75 35.08 -15.60 20.04
C LYS A 75 35.54 -15.55 18.60
N ASP A 76 36.43 -14.62 18.29
CA ASP A 76 37.03 -14.49 16.96
C ASP A 76 38.27 -15.40 16.90
N LEU A 77 38.16 -16.52 16.19
CA LEU A 77 39.27 -17.47 16.05
C LEU A 77 40.29 -17.03 14.99
N ASN A 78 39.90 -16.11 14.09
CA ASN A 78 40.75 -15.66 12.97
C ASN A 78 41.52 -14.38 13.32
N ALA A 79 41.23 -13.76 14.46
CA ALA A 79 41.92 -12.58 14.96
C ALA A 79 43.38 -12.89 15.34
N PRO A 80 44.37 -12.10 14.85
CA PRO A 80 45.73 -12.17 15.35
C PRO A 80 45.76 -12.01 16.88
N PRO A 81 46.33 -12.96 17.64
CA PRO A 81 46.35 -12.88 19.09
C PRO A 81 47.13 -11.64 19.53
N ARG A 82 46.56 -10.88 20.46
CA ARG A 82 47.21 -9.69 21.00
C ARG A 82 48.37 -10.12 21.91
N PRO A 83 49.56 -9.47 21.82
CA PRO A 83 50.66 -9.67 22.75
C PRO A 83 50.21 -9.55 24.21
N GLN A 84 50.72 -10.44 25.06
CA GLN A 84 50.46 -10.38 26.50
C GLN A 84 51.09 -9.11 27.08
N THR A 85 50.35 -8.39 27.91
CA THR A 85 50.87 -7.21 28.62
C THR A 85 51.97 -7.63 29.60
N PRO A 86 52.90 -6.72 29.97
CA PRO A 86 53.96 -7.02 30.93
C PRO A 86 53.43 -7.66 32.22
N LYS A 87 52.34 -7.11 32.76
CA LYS A 87 51.63 -7.66 33.92
C LYS A 87 51.13 -9.09 33.71
N SER A 88 50.52 -9.40 32.56
CA SER A 88 50.06 -10.75 32.28
C SER A 88 51.19 -11.75 32.08
N ARG A 89 52.36 -11.33 31.57
CA ARG A 89 53.54 -12.19 31.43
C ARG A 89 54.10 -12.60 32.79
N VAL A 90 54.19 -11.66 33.74
CA VAL A 90 54.63 -11.93 35.12
C VAL A 90 53.60 -12.80 35.85
N GLN A 91 52.31 -12.54 35.66
CA GLN A 91 51.23 -13.28 36.34
C GLN A 91 51.00 -14.69 35.77
N ALA A 92 51.34 -14.96 34.51
CA ALA A 92 51.08 -16.25 33.87
C ALA A 92 51.75 -17.47 34.56
N PRO A 93 53.08 -17.47 34.82
CA PRO A 93 53.72 -18.57 35.53
C PRO A 93 53.22 -18.67 36.96
N GLU A 94 53.02 -17.53 37.64
CA GLU A 94 52.51 -17.49 39.01
C GLU A 94 51.10 -18.06 39.12
N ARG A 95 50.26 -17.84 38.10
CA ARG A 95 48.92 -18.42 38.05
C ARG A 95 48.95 -19.95 37.98
N GLU A 96 49.91 -20.52 37.26
CA GLU A 96 50.07 -21.98 37.23
C GLU A 96 50.63 -22.50 38.56
N ARG A 97 51.53 -21.76 39.21
CA ARG A 97 52.01 -22.09 40.57
C ARG A 97 50.90 -22.05 41.61
N ILE A 98 50.08 -20.98 41.64
CA ILE A 98 48.94 -20.89 42.57
C ILE A 98 47.94 -22.02 42.34
N LYS A 99 47.72 -22.46 41.09
CA LYS A 99 46.85 -23.62 40.81
C LYS A 99 47.40 -24.94 41.35
N GLN A 100 48.72 -25.10 41.40
CA GLN A 100 49.39 -26.31 41.88
C GLN A 100 49.58 -26.30 43.40
N GLU A 101 50.08 -25.19 43.95
CA GLU A 101 50.45 -25.03 45.35
C GLU A 101 49.25 -24.67 46.25
N ARG A 102 48.25 -23.97 45.71
CA ARG A 102 47.07 -23.48 46.46
C ARG A 102 45.78 -23.68 45.67
N PRO A 103 45.39 -24.94 45.36
CA PRO A 103 44.18 -25.23 44.62
C PRO A 103 42.91 -24.71 45.32
N GLU A 104 42.92 -24.44 46.63
CA GLU A 104 41.80 -23.78 47.32
C GLU A 104 41.49 -22.38 46.77
N LEU A 105 42.53 -21.62 46.38
CA LEU A 105 42.38 -20.27 45.80
C LEU A 105 41.82 -20.32 44.38
N THR A 106 41.82 -21.48 43.71
CA THR A 106 41.17 -21.60 42.39
C THR A 106 39.63 -21.49 42.48
N LYS A 107 39.07 -21.71 43.68
CA LYS A 107 37.64 -21.53 43.96
C LYS A 107 37.30 -20.07 44.31
N ASP A 108 38.28 -19.30 44.80
CA ASP A 108 38.16 -17.85 45.08
C ASP A 108 39.03 -17.05 44.09
N LEU A 109 38.44 -16.76 42.93
CA LEU A 109 39.09 -16.00 41.87
C LEU A 109 39.51 -14.59 42.31
N LYS A 110 38.82 -13.99 43.28
CA LYS A 110 39.15 -12.65 43.77
C LYS A 110 40.45 -12.71 44.57
N ALA A 111 40.56 -13.65 45.51
CA ALA A 111 41.78 -13.87 46.28
C ALA A 111 42.96 -14.31 45.39
N MET A 112 42.72 -15.16 44.38
CA MET A 112 43.74 -15.50 43.38
C MET A 112 44.22 -14.26 42.62
N MET A 113 43.31 -13.40 42.15
CA MET A 113 43.68 -12.17 41.44
C MET A 113 44.42 -11.18 42.34
N GLU A 114 44.09 -11.12 43.62
CA GLU A 114 44.77 -10.29 44.61
C GLU A 114 46.21 -10.76 44.86
N ALA A 115 46.42 -12.07 44.99
CA ALA A 115 47.75 -12.68 45.04
C ALA A 115 48.56 -12.42 43.76
N LEU A 116 47.95 -12.59 42.57
CA LEU A 116 48.59 -12.30 41.29
C LEU A 116 48.93 -10.81 41.12
N ASN A 117 48.09 -9.90 41.62
CA ASN A 117 48.37 -8.47 41.59
C ASN A 117 49.54 -8.11 42.50
N LYS A 118 49.62 -8.72 43.69
CA LYS A 118 50.73 -8.53 44.62
C LYS A 118 52.08 -8.90 43.99
N VAL A 119 52.14 -10.02 43.27
CA VAL A 119 53.36 -10.43 42.53
C VAL A 119 53.77 -9.43 41.46
N TRP A 120 52.82 -8.76 40.81
CA TRP A 120 53.15 -7.66 39.89
C TRP A 120 53.65 -6.42 40.62
N GLU A 121 53.06 -6.04 41.76
CA GLU A 121 53.51 -4.88 42.53
C GLU A 121 54.94 -5.08 43.04
N GLU A 122 55.27 -6.28 43.54
CA GLU A 122 56.59 -6.66 44.07
C GLU A 122 57.67 -6.90 42.99
N ALA A 123 57.28 -7.05 41.71
CA ALA A 123 58.24 -7.28 40.63
C ALA A 123 59.21 -6.08 40.44
N PRO A 124 60.53 -6.33 40.23
CA PRO A 124 61.52 -5.27 40.04
C PRO A 124 61.17 -4.32 38.90
N GLN A 125 61.43 -3.03 39.08
CA GLN A 125 61.11 -2.01 38.07
C GLN A 125 61.88 -2.25 36.75
N GLU A 126 63.12 -2.73 36.84
CA GLU A 126 63.92 -3.10 35.66
C GLU A 126 63.27 -4.21 34.82
N GLU A 127 62.65 -5.20 35.49
CA GLU A 127 61.94 -6.29 34.83
C GLU A 127 60.64 -5.80 34.19
N LYS A 128 59.91 -4.91 34.88
CA LYS A 128 58.72 -4.24 34.33
C LYS A 128 59.07 -3.46 33.05
N ASP A 129 60.18 -2.72 33.07
CA ASP A 129 60.64 -1.91 31.94
C ASP A 129 61.15 -2.79 30.77
N ARG A 130 61.85 -3.90 31.06
CA ARG A 130 62.27 -4.88 30.04
C ARG A 130 61.06 -5.49 29.33
N LEU A 131 60.09 -5.99 30.10
CA LEU A 131 58.88 -6.59 29.54
C LEU A 131 58.01 -5.56 28.79
N GLN A 132 58.04 -4.30 29.22
CA GLN A 132 57.38 -3.20 28.52
C GLN A 132 57.99 -2.96 27.13
N LYS A 133 59.33 -2.92 27.03
CA LYS A 133 60.03 -2.80 25.72
C LYS A 133 59.71 -3.97 24.78
N GLU A 134 59.71 -5.20 25.29
CA GLU A 134 59.32 -6.39 24.52
C GLU A 134 57.87 -6.30 24.03
N TYR A 135 56.95 -5.91 24.92
CA TYR A 135 55.55 -5.71 24.58
C TYR A 135 55.36 -4.65 23.51
N ASP A 136 56.08 -3.51 23.60
CA ASP A 136 55.98 -2.44 22.61
C ASP A 136 56.51 -2.87 21.24
N ALA A 137 57.62 -3.62 21.20
CA ALA A 137 58.15 -4.22 19.97
C ALA A 137 57.17 -5.21 19.34
N GLU A 138 56.58 -6.11 20.15
CA GLU A 138 55.56 -7.05 19.66
C GLU A 138 54.28 -6.35 19.20
N MET A 139 53.88 -5.27 19.88
CA MET A 139 52.75 -4.45 19.48
C MET A 139 52.99 -3.75 18.15
N GLU A 140 54.22 -3.32 17.85
CA GLU A 140 54.59 -2.76 16.56
C GLU A 140 54.44 -3.78 15.42
N ILE A 141 54.74 -5.06 15.68
CA ILE A 141 54.50 -6.16 14.73
C ILE A 141 53.01 -6.51 14.63
N TRP A 142 52.29 -6.48 15.76
CA TRP A 142 50.87 -6.85 15.81
C TRP A 142 49.95 -5.81 15.16
N ARG A 143 50.23 -4.51 15.31
CA ARG A 143 49.39 -3.42 14.78
C ARG A 143 49.14 -3.54 13.26
N PRO A 144 50.15 -3.73 12.39
CA PRO A 144 49.93 -3.99 10.97
C PRO A 144 49.14 -5.26 10.68
N LYS A 145 49.41 -6.36 11.41
CA LYS A 145 48.67 -7.63 11.26
C LYS A 145 47.19 -7.46 11.61
N TRP A 146 46.90 -6.74 12.70
CA TRP A 146 45.55 -6.39 13.11
C TRP A 146 44.87 -5.48 12.08
N ASP A 147 45.58 -4.49 11.54
CA ASP A 147 45.06 -3.58 10.52
C ASP A 147 44.74 -4.27 9.20
N ALA A 148 45.56 -5.26 8.81
CA ALA A 148 45.26 -6.15 7.70
C ALA A 148 44.02 -7.00 8.00
N TYR A 149 43.95 -7.60 9.20
CA TYR A 149 42.81 -8.41 9.62
C TYR A 149 41.48 -7.64 9.63
N ARG A 150 41.47 -6.39 10.11
CA ARG A 150 40.28 -5.51 10.14
C ARG A 150 39.66 -5.26 8.75
N LYS A 151 40.44 -5.43 7.68
CA LYS A 151 39.97 -5.26 6.30
C LYS A 151 39.39 -6.55 5.71
N THR A 152 39.65 -7.71 6.33
CA THR A 152 39.17 -9.02 5.88
C THR A 152 37.66 -9.17 6.02
N ASP A 153 37.07 -10.08 5.24
CA ASP A 153 35.64 -10.39 5.36
C ASP A 153 35.33 -11.18 6.63
N SER A 154 36.25 -12.01 7.13
CA SER A 154 36.10 -12.71 8.41
C SER A 154 35.84 -11.74 9.58
N TYR A 155 36.57 -10.62 9.64
CA TYR A 155 36.35 -9.60 10.67
C TYR A 155 34.95 -8.96 10.57
N LYS A 156 34.45 -8.72 9.34
CA LYS A 156 33.10 -8.16 9.12
C LYS A 156 32.03 -9.13 9.58
N GLU A 157 32.20 -10.43 9.30
CA GLU A 157 31.27 -11.48 9.73
C GLU A 157 31.25 -11.64 11.24
N PHE A 158 32.42 -11.64 11.88
CA PHE A 158 32.54 -11.62 13.33
C PHE A 158 31.84 -10.40 13.94
N CYS A 159 31.98 -9.20 13.34
CA CYS A 159 31.27 -8.01 13.80
C CYS A 159 29.73 -8.16 13.71
N ILE A 160 29.22 -8.79 12.64
CA ILE A 160 27.79 -9.10 12.49
C ILE A 160 27.35 -10.06 13.59
N GLU A 161 28.10 -11.13 13.84
CA GLU A 161 27.79 -12.12 14.87
C GLU A 161 27.82 -11.51 16.28
N LYS A 162 28.82 -10.70 16.58
CA LYS A 162 28.95 -9.94 17.84
C LYS A 162 27.74 -9.04 18.06
N GLN A 163 27.27 -8.35 17.03
CA GLN A 163 26.08 -7.50 17.13
C GLN A 163 24.79 -8.32 17.29
N ASP A 164 24.64 -9.44 16.59
CA ASP A 164 23.51 -10.36 16.76
C ASP A 164 23.48 -11.00 18.17
N TYR A 165 24.64 -11.24 18.77
CA TYR A 165 24.75 -11.62 20.18
C TYR A 165 24.27 -10.49 21.12
N LYS A 166 24.67 -9.24 20.88
CA LYS A 166 24.17 -8.08 21.64
C LYS A 166 22.65 -7.93 21.54
N ASP A 167 22.10 -8.01 20.33
CA ASP A 167 20.64 -7.92 20.07
C ASP A 167 19.90 -9.05 20.82
N ARG A 168 20.46 -10.28 20.84
CA ARG A 168 19.91 -11.41 21.61
C ARG A 168 19.98 -11.20 23.13
N LYS A 169 21.06 -10.63 23.63
CA LYS A 169 21.23 -10.29 25.06
C LYS A 169 20.25 -9.20 25.48
N GLU A 170 20.08 -8.16 24.68
CA GLU A 170 19.09 -7.10 24.88
C GLU A 170 17.67 -7.69 24.93
N LYS A 171 17.31 -8.55 23.97
CA LYS A 171 16.03 -9.26 23.98
C LYS A 171 15.84 -10.11 25.24
N LYS A 172 16.86 -10.86 25.67
CA LYS A 172 16.81 -11.65 26.92
C LYS A 172 16.61 -10.75 28.15
N LYS A 173 17.33 -9.62 28.23
CA LYS A 173 17.18 -8.64 29.31
C LYS A 173 15.77 -8.04 29.34
N PHE A 174 15.25 -7.65 28.18
CA PHE A 174 13.89 -7.13 28.04
C PHE A 174 12.83 -8.16 28.45
N LEU A 175 12.93 -9.41 27.97
CA LEU A 175 12.01 -10.47 28.37
C LEU A 175 12.06 -10.75 29.88
N LYS A 176 13.26 -10.72 30.49
CA LYS A 176 13.43 -10.90 31.94
C LYS A 176 12.85 -9.73 32.75
N ALA A 177 12.99 -8.50 32.26
CA ALA A 177 12.42 -7.31 32.90
C ALA A 177 10.89 -7.35 32.87
N GLU A 178 10.30 -7.64 31.71
CA GLU A 178 8.84 -7.68 31.60
C GLU A 178 8.22 -8.92 32.24
N SER A 179 8.94 -10.05 32.30
CA SER A 179 8.44 -11.25 32.97
C SER A 179 8.21 -11.05 34.47
N LYS A 180 8.79 -10.00 35.08
CA LYS A 180 8.52 -9.64 36.48
C LYS A 180 7.07 -9.16 36.70
N LYS A 181 6.45 -8.58 35.66
CA LYS A 181 5.06 -8.12 35.71
C LYS A 181 4.05 -9.23 35.37
N ALA A 182 4.51 -10.30 34.72
CA ALA A 182 3.65 -11.41 34.35
C ALA A 182 3.48 -12.39 35.54
N PRO A 183 2.30 -13.02 35.71
CA PRO A 183 2.14 -14.12 36.65
C PRO A 183 3.23 -15.18 36.46
N LYS A 184 3.80 -15.67 37.55
CA LYS A 184 4.80 -16.75 37.50
C LYS A 184 4.12 -18.05 37.10
N ARG A 185 4.79 -18.83 36.24
CA ARG A 185 4.29 -20.17 35.88
C ARG A 185 4.33 -21.07 37.11
N PRO A 186 3.30 -21.90 37.34
CA PRO A 186 3.29 -22.84 38.46
C PRO A 186 4.29 -23.95 38.21
N LYS A 187 4.77 -24.54 39.29
CA LYS A 187 5.71 -25.65 39.25
C LYS A 187 4.96 -26.93 38.84
N SER A 188 5.65 -27.86 38.18
CA SER A 188 5.08 -29.19 37.91
C SER A 188 5.02 -30.01 39.21
N GLY A 189 4.31 -31.14 39.23
CA GLY A 189 4.29 -32.02 40.41
C GLY A 189 5.70 -32.44 40.84
N TYR A 190 6.58 -32.74 39.89
CA TYR A 190 8.01 -32.96 40.15
C TYR A 190 8.70 -31.71 40.73
N GLY A 191 8.40 -30.51 40.21
CA GLY A 191 8.98 -29.27 40.72
C GLY A 191 8.57 -28.94 42.15
N LEU A 192 7.34 -29.26 42.54
CA LEU A 192 6.84 -29.12 43.92
C LEU A 192 7.55 -30.09 44.87
N TYR A 193 7.64 -31.36 44.48
CA TYR A 193 8.42 -32.36 45.23
C TYR A 193 9.90 -31.99 45.30
N SER A 194 10.47 -31.51 44.19
CA SER A 194 11.88 -31.10 44.11
C SER A 194 12.21 -29.94 45.02
N ASP A 195 11.27 -29.05 45.37
CA ASP A 195 11.52 -27.99 46.35
C ASP A 195 11.57 -28.55 47.77
N GLU A 196 10.63 -29.42 48.11
CA GLU A 196 10.52 -30.05 49.43
C GLU A 196 11.70 -31.00 49.70
N ALA A 197 12.08 -31.79 48.69
CA ALA A 197 13.24 -32.68 48.75
C ALA A 197 14.57 -31.93 48.61
N ARG A 198 14.57 -30.66 48.15
CA ARG A 198 15.82 -29.97 47.78
C ARG A 198 16.78 -29.85 48.93
N ASP A 199 16.29 -29.38 50.07
CA ASP A 199 17.15 -29.06 51.22
C ASP A 199 17.66 -30.35 51.87
N ARG A 200 16.79 -31.36 52.02
CA ARG A 200 17.16 -32.71 52.49
C ARG A 200 18.23 -33.35 51.60
N VAL A 201 18.00 -33.36 50.28
CA VAL A 201 18.92 -33.98 49.32
C VAL A 201 20.20 -33.17 49.18
N LYS A 202 20.13 -31.84 49.28
CA LYS A 202 21.31 -30.97 49.28
C LYS A 202 22.20 -31.27 50.47
N GLU A 203 21.66 -31.39 51.68
CA GLU A 203 22.44 -31.74 52.87
C GLU A 203 23.06 -33.13 52.73
N ALA A 204 22.30 -34.13 52.28
CA ALA A 204 22.81 -35.49 52.09
C ALA A 204 23.90 -35.59 51.01
N VAL A 205 23.73 -34.92 49.87
CA VAL A 205 24.70 -34.92 48.77
C VAL A 205 25.95 -34.13 49.14
N MET A 206 25.81 -33.00 49.83
CA MET A 206 26.96 -32.22 50.32
C MET A 206 27.73 -32.97 51.41
N ALA A 207 27.04 -33.69 52.31
CA ALA A 207 27.67 -34.55 53.33
C ALA A 207 28.40 -35.75 52.71
N ALA A 208 27.90 -36.27 51.58
CA ALA A 208 28.54 -37.33 50.79
C ALA A 208 29.66 -36.82 49.86
N GLY A 209 29.98 -35.52 49.88
CA GLY A 209 31.01 -34.92 49.02
C GLY A 209 30.60 -34.75 47.54
N GLY A 210 29.32 -34.92 47.21
CA GLY A 210 28.78 -34.75 45.87
C GLY A 210 28.58 -33.29 45.48
N GLY A 211 28.56 -33.01 44.17
CA GLY A 211 28.42 -31.65 43.65
C GLY A 211 26.97 -31.17 43.55
N MET A 212 26.77 -29.87 43.31
CA MET A 212 25.43 -29.27 43.11
C MET A 212 24.63 -29.95 41.97
N GLY A 213 25.32 -30.54 40.99
CA GLY A 213 24.70 -31.31 39.90
C GLY A 213 24.15 -32.68 40.33
N ASP A 214 24.70 -33.28 41.39
CA ASP A 214 24.28 -34.58 41.90
C ASP A 214 23.02 -34.47 42.78
N ILE A 215 22.73 -33.28 43.31
CA ILE A 215 21.47 -32.95 43.99
C ILE A 215 20.28 -33.19 43.06
N GLY A 216 20.36 -32.70 41.82
CA GLY A 216 19.30 -32.86 40.83
C GLY A 216 19.07 -34.31 40.43
N LYS A 217 20.15 -35.08 40.24
CA LYS A 217 20.08 -36.52 39.95
C LYS A 217 19.41 -37.27 41.09
N ARG A 218 19.83 -37.02 42.33
CA ARG A 218 19.28 -37.69 43.51
C ARG A 218 17.79 -37.35 43.73
N ILE A 219 17.39 -36.09 43.54
CA ILE A 219 15.96 -35.70 43.55
C ILE A 219 15.18 -36.41 42.45
N SER A 220 15.76 -36.56 41.25
CA SER A 220 15.13 -37.28 40.15
C SER A 220 15.00 -38.78 40.43
N GLU A 221 16.00 -39.40 41.05
CA GLU A 221 15.97 -40.81 41.48
C GLU A 221 14.90 -41.04 42.54
N GLU A 222 14.85 -40.19 43.58
CA GLU A 222 13.83 -40.25 44.62
C GLU A 222 12.42 -40.01 44.06
N TRP A 223 12.27 -39.07 43.13
CA TRP A 223 11.00 -38.90 42.41
C TRP A 223 10.65 -40.13 41.60
N ASN A 224 11.58 -40.76 40.90
CA ASN A 224 11.29 -41.98 40.13
C ASN A 224 10.91 -43.16 41.04
N ALA A 225 11.52 -43.26 42.23
CA ALA A 225 11.22 -44.26 43.24
C ALA A 225 9.92 -44.00 44.03
N LEU A 226 9.39 -42.76 44.02
CA LEU A 226 8.13 -42.42 44.69
C LEU A 226 6.96 -43.27 44.15
N SER A 227 6.05 -43.66 45.04
CA SER A 227 4.82 -44.39 44.66
C SER A 227 3.95 -43.55 43.73
N GLU A 228 3.18 -44.22 42.86
CA GLU A 228 2.27 -43.54 41.93
C GLU A 228 1.21 -42.71 42.67
N ALA A 229 0.76 -43.16 43.85
CA ALA A 229 -0.15 -42.41 44.72
C ALA A 229 0.45 -41.09 45.20
N LYS A 230 1.70 -41.07 45.69
CA LYS A 230 2.37 -39.82 46.09
C LYS A 230 2.67 -38.90 44.92
N LYS A 231 3.05 -39.46 43.77
CA LYS A 231 3.18 -38.68 42.53
C LYS A 231 1.86 -38.04 42.13
N ALA A 232 0.74 -38.75 42.28
CA ALA A 232 -0.60 -38.25 41.98
C ALA A 232 -0.97 -37.05 42.87
N GLU A 233 -0.71 -37.11 44.18
CA GLU A 233 -0.94 -35.98 45.11
C GLU A 233 -0.22 -34.71 44.62
N TYR A 234 1.08 -34.79 44.28
CA TYR A 234 1.83 -33.64 43.76
C TYR A 234 1.34 -33.17 42.39
N GLN A 235 0.87 -34.08 41.53
CA GLN A 235 0.31 -33.74 40.22
C GLN A 235 -1.02 -33.02 40.35
N GLU A 236 -1.89 -33.41 41.30
CA GLU A 236 -3.16 -32.73 41.57
C GLU A 236 -2.93 -31.30 42.07
N VAL A 237 -1.98 -31.10 43.00
CA VAL A 237 -1.61 -29.76 43.49
C VAL A 237 -1.06 -28.91 42.34
N ALA A 238 -0.19 -29.48 41.50
CA ALA A 238 0.33 -28.78 40.32
C ALA A 238 -0.77 -28.44 39.30
N GLN A 239 -1.78 -29.29 39.15
CA GLN A 239 -2.91 -29.06 38.28
C GLN A 239 -3.78 -27.90 38.78
N LYS A 240 -4.13 -27.87 40.07
CA LYS A 240 -4.85 -26.75 40.69
C LYS A 240 -4.10 -25.42 40.51
N GLN A 241 -2.79 -25.40 40.79
CA GLN A 241 -1.96 -24.21 40.57
C GLN A 241 -1.89 -23.79 39.10
N LYS A 242 -1.93 -24.75 38.16
CA LYS A 242 -1.97 -24.52 36.72
C LYS A 242 -3.29 -23.92 36.24
N GLU A 243 -4.41 -24.33 36.82
CA GLU A 243 -5.73 -23.76 36.53
C GLU A 243 -5.80 -22.32 37.05
N GLU A 244 -5.40 -22.07 38.29
CA GLU A 244 -5.31 -20.73 38.85
C GLU A 244 -4.41 -19.80 38.02
N PHE A 245 -3.24 -20.29 37.61
CA PHE A 245 -2.35 -19.54 36.74
C PHE A 245 -2.99 -19.22 35.39
N GLN A 246 -3.74 -20.15 34.80
CA GLN A 246 -4.41 -19.91 33.52
C GLN A 246 -5.45 -18.80 33.63
N VAL A 247 -6.20 -18.73 34.73
CA VAL A 247 -7.16 -17.65 35.02
C VAL A 247 -6.41 -16.32 35.19
N LYS A 248 -5.45 -16.25 36.13
CA LYS A 248 -4.63 -15.04 36.39
C LYS A 248 -3.89 -14.56 35.14
N PHE A 249 -3.41 -15.48 34.30
CA PHE A 249 -2.72 -15.15 33.05
C PHE A 249 -3.67 -14.74 31.92
N ALA A 250 -4.92 -15.23 31.92
CA ALA A 250 -5.95 -14.76 31.00
C ALA A 250 -6.36 -13.31 31.32
N GLU A 251 -6.53 -12.98 32.60
CA GLU A 251 -6.74 -11.60 33.07
C GLU A 251 -5.57 -10.70 32.68
N TYR A 252 -4.34 -11.14 32.96
CA TYR A 252 -3.13 -10.41 32.58
C TYR A 252 -3.08 -10.09 31.08
N LYS A 253 -3.52 -11.00 30.19
CA LYS A 253 -3.56 -10.73 28.74
C LYS A 253 -4.53 -9.62 28.33
N MET A 254 -5.51 -9.30 29.16
CA MET A 254 -6.47 -8.22 28.89
C MET A 254 -5.96 -6.86 29.39
N THR A 255 -5.01 -6.87 30.32
CA THR A 255 -4.40 -5.65 30.88
C THR A 255 -3.60 -4.85 29.84
N ASP A 256 -3.44 -3.56 30.12
CA ASP A 256 -2.65 -2.66 29.28
C ASP A 256 -1.15 -2.96 29.35
N ASP A 257 -0.65 -3.53 30.45
CA ASP A 257 0.74 -4.00 30.56
C ASP A 257 1.07 -5.05 29.50
N TRP A 258 0.17 -6.02 29.26
CA TRP A 258 0.39 -7.02 28.21
C TRP A 258 0.39 -6.39 26.81
N LYS A 259 -0.49 -5.41 26.56
CA LYS A 259 -0.51 -4.68 25.28
C LYS A 259 0.76 -3.87 25.08
N GLU A 260 1.25 -3.22 26.13
CA GLU A 260 2.50 -2.46 26.12
C GLU A 260 3.70 -3.38 25.86
N PHE A 261 3.75 -4.53 26.55
CA PHE A 261 4.76 -5.57 26.32
C PHE A 261 4.78 -6.05 24.87
N GLN A 262 3.63 -6.42 24.30
CA GLN A 262 3.53 -6.87 22.91
C GLN A 262 3.99 -5.78 21.94
N THR A 263 3.63 -4.53 22.21
CA THR A 263 4.02 -3.38 21.38
C THR A 263 5.53 -3.13 21.45
N LYS A 264 6.11 -3.07 22.65
CA LYS A 264 7.57 -2.90 22.87
C LYS A 264 8.35 -4.04 22.23
N LYS A 265 7.89 -5.28 22.40
CA LYS A 265 8.49 -6.46 21.79
C LYS A 265 8.45 -6.40 20.27
N ALA A 266 7.29 -6.05 19.68
CA ALA A 266 7.14 -5.95 18.23
C ALA A 266 8.05 -4.86 17.63
N LYS A 267 8.16 -3.69 18.28
CA LYS A 267 9.07 -2.61 17.87
C LYS A 267 10.53 -3.01 17.98
N MET A 268 10.93 -3.67 19.07
CA MET A 268 12.29 -4.18 19.25
C MET A 268 12.66 -5.22 18.19
N ASP A 269 11.80 -6.23 18.01
CA ASP A 269 12.01 -7.28 17.01
C ASP A 269 12.04 -6.68 15.59
N GLY A 270 11.20 -5.67 15.31
CA GLY A 270 11.22 -4.89 14.06
C GLY A 270 12.54 -4.15 13.84
N ARG A 271 13.03 -3.43 14.87
CA ARG A 271 14.32 -2.71 14.84
C ARG A 271 15.50 -3.66 14.63
N HIS A 272 15.59 -4.73 15.41
CA HIS A 272 16.67 -5.73 15.27
C HIS A 272 16.64 -6.38 13.89
N ALA A 273 15.46 -6.75 13.39
CA ALA A 273 15.33 -7.33 12.06
C ALA A 273 15.73 -6.34 10.94
N LEU A 274 15.37 -5.06 11.07
CA LEU A 274 15.75 -4.02 10.11
C LEU A 274 17.27 -3.77 10.12
N ASN A 275 17.86 -3.62 11.30
CA ASN A 275 19.29 -3.39 11.47
C ASN A 275 20.10 -4.58 10.97
N LYS A 276 19.68 -5.82 11.30
CA LYS A 276 20.30 -7.04 10.76
C LYS A 276 20.18 -7.13 9.25
N LEU A 277 19.03 -6.77 8.68
CA LEU A 277 18.83 -6.76 7.24
C LEU A 277 19.76 -5.74 6.55
N GLN A 278 19.95 -4.57 7.16
CA GLN A 278 20.89 -3.57 6.68
C GLN A 278 22.33 -4.11 6.77
N ARG A 279 22.78 -4.62 7.92
CA ARG A 279 24.13 -5.17 8.10
C ARG A 279 24.46 -6.30 7.10
N THR A 280 23.53 -7.21 6.86
CA THR A 280 23.78 -8.39 6.01
C THR A 280 23.68 -8.09 4.51
N THR A 281 22.82 -7.16 4.10
CA THR A 281 22.63 -6.84 2.67
C THR A 281 23.54 -5.72 2.18
N TYR A 282 24.03 -4.86 3.09
CA TYR A 282 24.94 -3.76 2.78
C TYR A 282 26.42 -4.18 2.89
N LYS A 283 26.74 -5.48 2.86
CA LYS A 283 28.14 -5.96 2.79
C LYS A 283 28.90 -5.31 1.62
N GLU A 284 28.22 -5.11 0.50
CA GLU A 284 28.75 -4.49 -0.74
C GLU A 284 28.50 -2.97 -0.81
N ALA A 285 27.85 -2.38 0.20
CA ALA A 285 27.58 -0.95 0.18
C ALA A 285 28.86 -0.15 0.45
N PRO A 286 29.10 0.96 -0.28
CA PRO A 286 30.21 1.85 0.02
C PRO A 286 30.18 2.33 1.48
N PRO A 287 31.32 2.41 2.18
CA PRO A 287 31.39 2.99 3.51
C PRO A 287 31.11 4.50 3.44
N LYS A 288 30.56 5.06 4.53
CA LYS A 288 30.31 6.51 4.62
C LYS A 288 31.64 7.28 4.43
N PRO A 289 31.66 8.38 3.65
CA PRO A 289 32.87 9.14 3.41
C PRO A 289 33.27 9.91 4.68
N ALA A 290 34.57 10.19 4.81
CA ALA A 290 35.07 11.07 5.87
C ALA A 290 34.55 12.50 5.66
N ASN A 291 34.06 13.13 6.74
CA ASN A 291 33.71 14.55 6.74
C ASN A 291 34.98 15.41 6.85
N ALA A 292 34.89 16.72 6.58
CA ALA A 292 36.01 17.66 6.66
C ALA A 292 36.74 17.58 8.01
N PHE A 293 35.99 17.55 9.11
CA PHE A 293 36.55 17.34 10.45
C PHE A 293 37.24 15.98 10.62
N ASN A 294 36.75 14.90 10.00
CA ASN A 294 37.39 13.58 10.11
C ASN A 294 38.70 13.53 9.32
N LEU A 295 38.77 14.20 8.17
CA LEU A 295 40.01 14.35 7.39
C LEU A 295 41.04 15.18 8.18
N PHE A 296 40.60 16.31 8.75
CA PHE A 296 41.39 17.11 9.67
C PHE A 296 41.86 16.28 10.87
N LYS A 297 40.95 15.53 11.50
CA LYS A 297 41.27 14.64 12.62
C LYS A 297 42.32 13.63 12.23
N ASN A 298 42.18 12.94 11.11
CA ASN A 298 43.16 11.93 10.69
C ASN A 298 44.56 12.53 10.46
N LYS A 299 44.64 13.77 9.97
CA LYS A 299 45.91 14.48 9.75
C LYS A 299 46.55 14.94 11.06
N TYR A 300 45.78 15.59 11.94
CA TYR A 300 46.29 16.23 13.15
C TYR A 300 46.22 15.32 14.40
N MET A 301 45.65 14.11 14.31
CA MET A 301 45.57 13.18 15.44
C MET A 301 46.94 12.80 15.97
N LYS A 302 47.89 12.50 15.07
CA LYS A 302 49.26 12.12 15.49
C LYS A 302 49.96 13.28 16.21
N GLN A 303 49.82 14.50 15.67
CA GLN A 303 50.40 15.70 16.27
C GLN A 303 49.82 15.98 17.66
N VAL A 304 48.49 15.93 17.82
CA VAL A 304 47.84 16.16 19.12
C VAL A 304 48.15 15.03 20.12
N GLN A 305 48.37 13.81 19.63
CA GLN A 305 48.79 12.67 20.44
C GLN A 305 50.24 12.79 20.94
N GLU A 306 51.12 13.44 20.18
CA GLU A 306 52.49 13.77 20.60
C GLU A 306 52.55 14.99 21.53
N GLU A 307 51.72 16.01 21.28
CA GLU A 307 51.60 17.20 22.14
C GLU A 307 51.00 16.86 23.52
N LYS A 308 50.09 15.88 23.57
CA LYS A 308 49.44 15.41 24.81
C LYS A 308 49.71 13.92 25.05
N LYS A 309 51.01 13.56 25.17
CA LYS A 309 51.44 12.21 25.56
C LYS A 309 50.78 11.82 26.90
N GLY A 310 50.05 10.70 26.89
CA GLY A 310 49.33 10.19 28.07
C GLY A 310 47.87 10.66 28.22
N ALA A 311 47.39 11.58 27.38
CA ALA A 311 45.98 12.01 27.42
C ALA A 311 45.04 10.92 26.89
N SER A 312 43.85 10.84 27.48
CA SER A 312 42.81 9.89 27.10
C SER A 312 42.22 10.18 25.71
N ALA A 313 41.60 9.16 25.12
CA ALA A 313 40.78 9.23 23.90
C ALA A 313 39.92 10.49 23.77
N GLY A 314 39.22 10.78 24.88
CA GLY A 314 38.23 11.82 24.98
C GLY A 314 38.87 13.20 25.02
N GLU A 315 39.98 13.33 25.74
CA GLU A 315 40.75 14.57 25.85
C GLU A 315 41.45 14.91 24.53
N LEU A 316 42.04 13.92 23.87
CA LEU A 316 42.59 14.10 22.51
C LEU A 316 41.50 14.56 21.54
N SER A 317 40.32 13.93 21.58
CA SER A 317 39.20 14.31 20.71
C SER A 317 38.64 15.71 21.02
N LYS A 318 38.60 16.12 22.30
CA LYS A 318 38.22 17.49 22.70
C LYS A 318 39.23 18.52 22.19
N ALA A 319 40.53 18.27 22.39
CA ALA A 319 41.60 19.14 21.91
C ALA A 319 41.58 19.29 20.38
N LEU A 320 41.31 18.22 19.64
CA LEU A 320 41.10 18.26 18.19
C LEU A 320 39.86 19.04 17.78
N GLY A 321 38.77 18.93 18.53
CA GLY A 321 37.54 19.70 18.32
C GLY A 321 37.75 21.20 18.54
N GLU A 322 38.48 21.58 19.58
CA GLU A 322 38.91 22.96 19.84
C GLU A 322 39.85 23.48 18.76
N LYS A 323 40.86 22.68 18.38
CA LYS A 323 41.78 23.02 17.28
C LYS A 323 41.02 23.26 15.98
N TRP A 324 40.05 22.41 15.64
CA TRP A 324 39.17 22.63 14.49
C TRP A 324 38.36 23.93 14.61
N LYS A 325 37.75 24.22 15.77
CA LYS A 325 36.97 25.45 16.01
C LYS A 325 37.82 26.74 15.92
N ASN A 326 39.10 26.66 16.25
CA ASN A 326 40.04 27.79 16.22
C ASN A 326 40.81 27.90 14.89
N THR A 327 40.79 26.86 14.04
CA THR A 327 41.44 26.87 12.72
C THR A 327 40.71 27.85 11.80
N PRO A 328 41.40 28.78 11.09
CA PRO A 328 40.75 29.75 10.21
C PRO A 328 40.05 29.08 9.01
N PRO A 329 39.01 29.73 8.42
CA PRO A 329 38.25 29.16 7.30
C PRO A 329 39.11 28.76 6.09
N GLU A 330 40.22 29.47 5.86
CA GLU A 330 41.16 29.21 4.77
C GLU A 330 41.86 27.86 4.89
N GLU A 331 42.25 27.48 6.12
CA GLU A 331 42.83 26.17 6.41
C GLU A 331 41.79 25.04 6.47
N ARG A 332 40.52 25.37 6.74
CA ARG A 332 39.39 24.41 6.65
C ARG A 332 38.97 24.14 5.21
N ALA A 333 39.07 25.14 4.34
CA ALA A 333 38.67 25.07 2.93
C ALA A 333 39.22 23.85 2.16
N PRO A 334 40.51 23.45 2.26
CA PRO A 334 41.00 22.25 1.59
C PRO A 334 40.32 20.97 2.09
N PHE A 335 40.11 20.83 3.41
CA PHE A 335 39.43 19.66 3.98
C PHE A 335 37.95 19.62 3.60
N GLU A 336 37.30 20.77 3.49
CA GLU A 336 35.92 20.86 3.00
C GLU A 336 35.81 20.50 1.51
N LYS A 337 36.77 20.95 0.68
CA LYS A 337 36.85 20.55 -0.74
C LYS A 337 37.06 19.05 -0.89
N GLU A 338 38.00 18.47 -0.15
CA GLU A 338 38.27 17.03 -0.18
C GLU A 338 37.08 16.20 0.36
N ALA A 339 36.48 16.62 1.48
CA ALA A 339 35.28 15.96 2.00
C ALA A 339 34.10 16.03 1.03
N ASN A 340 33.92 17.16 0.34
CA ASN A 340 32.90 17.29 -0.70
C ASN A 340 33.22 16.39 -1.91
N ALA A 341 34.47 16.28 -2.34
CA ALA A 341 34.88 15.35 -3.39
C ALA A 341 34.61 13.89 -3.00
N LEU A 342 35.00 13.46 -1.79
CA LEU A 342 34.70 12.13 -1.26
C LEU A 342 33.20 11.86 -1.14
N LYS A 343 32.42 12.88 -0.79
CA LYS A 343 30.95 12.81 -0.72
C LYS A 343 30.32 12.62 -2.10
N GLU A 344 30.84 13.27 -3.14
CA GLU A 344 30.41 13.04 -4.52
C GLU A 344 30.80 11.66 -5.04
N GLU A 345 32.02 11.20 -4.77
CA GLU A 345 32.44 9.83 -5.11
C GLU A 345 31.58 8.78 -4.41
N PHE A 346 31.31 8.98 -3.11
CA PHE A 346 30.37 8.14 -2.37
C PHE A 346 28.96 8.17 -2.98
N ARG A 347 28.46 9.34 -3.39
CA ARG A 347 27.14 9.46 -4.05
C ARG A 347 27.10 8.64 -5.34
N LYS A 348 28.15 8.68 -6.18
CA LYS A 348 28.27 7.87 -7.41
C LYS A 348 28.28 6.38 -7.08
N LYS A 349 29.15 5.94 -6.17
CA LYS A 349 29.24 4.52 -5.76
C LYS A 349 27.94 4.02 -5.14
N MET A 350 27.25 4.84 -4.34
CA MET A 350 25.93 4.51 -3.78
C MET A 350 24.84 4.43 -4.83
N VAL A 351 24.90 5.25 -5.89
CA VAL A 351 23.99 5.13 -7.04
C VAL A 351 24.19 3.78 -7.72
N GLU A 352 25.44 3.36 -7.91
CA GLU A 352 25.76 2.07 -8.54
C GLU A 352 25.32 0.88 -7.66
N PHE A 353 25.60 0.92 -6.36
CA PHE A 353 25.09 -0.08 -5.41
C PHE A 353 23.55 -0.18 -5.45
N LYS A 354 22.85 0.96 -5.56
CA LYS A 354 21.37 0.98 -5.66
C LYS A 354 20.84 0.42 -6.98
N ARG A 355 21.65 0.29 -8.03
CA ARG A 355 21.29 -0.37 -9.30
C ARG A 355 21.36 -1.90 -9.20
N GLN A 356 22.09 -2.44 -8.23
CA GLN A 356 22.26 -3.88 -8.09
C GLN A 356 20.96 -4.58 -7.65
N LYS A 357 20.79 -5.84 -8.06
CA LYS A 357 19.64 -6.69 -7.69
C LYS A 357 19.57 -6.95 -6.16
N SER A 358 20.72 -6.91 -5.47
CA SER A 358 20.83 -7.02 -4.00
C SER A 358 20.03 -5.93 -3.27
N TYR A 359 20.09 -4.68 -3.74
CA TYR A 359 19.35 -3.55 -3.16
C TYR A 359 17.83 -3.68 -3.37
N VAL A 360 17.38 -4.21 -4.50
CA VAL A 360 15.95 -4.49 -4.74
C VAL A 360 15.43 -5.56 -3.76
N LYS A 361 16.17 -6.65 -3.57
CA LYS A 361 15.85 -7.69 -2.57
C LYS A 361 15.82 -7.13 -1.15
N PHE A 362 16.72 -6.20 -0.81
CA PHE A 362 16.70 -5.47 0.46
C PHE A 362 15.38 -4.69 0.65
N LEU A 363 14.95 -3.91 -0.35
CA LEU A 363 13.71 -3.13 -0.27
C LEU A 363 12.48 -4.02 -0.06
N GLN A 364 12.41 -5.16 -0.73
CA GLN A 364 11.32 -6.13 -0.54
C GLN A 364 11.30 -6.69 0.90
N LYS A 365 12.44 -7.17 1.40
CA LYS A 365 12.56 -7.67 2.78
C LYS A 365 12.23 -6.58 3.82
N ARG A 366 12.66 -5.34 3.58
CA ARG A 366 12.37 -4.19 4.45
C ARG A 366 10.87 -3.95 4.60
N VAL A 367 10.11 -4.07 3.51
CA VAL A 367 8.65 -3.90 3.51
C VAL A 367 7.97 -5.00 4.32
N VAL A 368 8.44 -6.25 4.19
CA VAL A 368 7.91 -7.37 4.98
C VAL A 368 8.12 -7.13 6.48
N VAL A 369 9.32 -6.70 6.89
CA VAL A 369 9.63 -6.38 8.30
C VAL A 369 8.71 -5.27 8.82
N LYS A 370 8.63 -4.13 8.11
CA LYS A 370 7.78 -2.99 8.54
C LYS A 370 6.29 -3.36 8.58
N ASN A 371 5.80 -4.15 7.63
CA ASN A 371 4.40 -4.60 7.64
C ASN A 371 4.12 -5.58 8.79
N LYS A 372 5.06 -6.47 9.11
CA LYS A 372 4.96 -7.38 10.25
C LYS A 372 4.91 -6.60 11.56
N GLU A 373 5.79 -5.61 11.73
CA GLU A 373 5.77 -4.70 12.88
C GLU A 373 4.42 -3.96 12.97
N ASN A 374 3.96 -3.33 11.88
CA ASN A 374 2.68 -2.62 11.84
C ASN A 374 1.49 -3.53 12.21
N ARG A 375 1.48 -4.79 11.74
CA ARG A 375 0.45 -5.78 12.12
C ARG A 375 0.52 -6.14 13.60
N LEU A 376 1.71 -6.40 14.13
CA LEU A 376 1.88 -6.79 15.52
C LEU A 376 1.61 -5.65 16.51
N VAL A 377 1.83 -4.40 16.10
CA VAL A 377 1.57 -3.22 16.93
C VAL A 377 0.11 -2.78 16.85
N ASN A 378 -0.44 -2.62 15.66
CA ASN A 378 -1.74 -1.96 15.47
C ASN A 378 -2.93 -2.94 15.28
N LEU A 379 -2.68 -4.24 15.09
CA LEU A 379 -3.72 -5.28 14.99
C LEU A 379 -3.66 -6.30 16.14
N ASN A 380 -2.97 -5.99 17.24
CA ASN A 380 -2.87 -6.87 18.42
C ASN A 380 -4.23 -7.06 19.13
N THR A 381 -5.08 -6.03 19.15
CA THR A 381 -6.43 -6.05 19.73
C THR A 381 -7.51 -6.36 18.70
N MET A 382 -7.14 -6.84 17.51
CA MET A 382 -8.13 -7.25 16.51
C MET A 382 -8.86 -8.50 17.02
N PRO A 383 -10.22 -8.51 17.02
CA PRO A 383 -10.98 -9.68 17.40
C PRO A 383 -10.53 -10.93 16.64
N LYS A 384 -10.45 -12.06 17.32
CA LYS A 384 -10.06 -13.33 16.70
C LYS A 384 -11.30 -13.97 16.08
N LYS A 385 -11.11 -14.64 14.95
CA LYS A 385 -12.19 -15.40 14.30
C LYS A 385 -12.80 -16.40 15.31
N PRO A 386 -14.13 -16.56 15.31
CA PRO A 386 -14.78 -17.53 16.19
C PRO A 386 -14.30 -18.95 15.85
N LYS A 387 -14.39 -19.83 16.84
CA LYS A 387 -14.07 -21.25 16.68
C LYS A 387 -15.15 -21.90 15.80
N SER A 388 -14.74 -22.83 14.94
CA SER A 388 -15.65 -23.62 14.10
C SER A 388 -16.51 -24.57 14.95
N VAL A 389 -17.66 -25.02 14.45
CA VAL A 389 -18.54 -26.06 15.05
C VAL A 389 -17.72 -27.17 15.73
N TYR A 390 -16.79 -27.77 14.99
CA TYR A 390 -15.97 -28.88 15.50
C TYR A 390 -15.03 -28.46 16.64
N ALA A 391 -14.50 -27.23 16.59
CA ALA A 391 -13.62 -26.72 17.63
C ALA A 391 -14.38 -26.32 18.90
N LEU A 392 -15.63 -25.89 18.79
CA LEU A 392 -16.53 -25.67 19.93
C LEU A 392 -16.88 -27.00 20.58
N PHE A 393 -17.30 -27.99 19.78
CA PHE A 393 -17.57 -29.35 20.27
C PHE A 393 -16.36 -29.95 20.99
N ARG A 394 -15.17 -29.84 20.38
CA ARG A 394 -13.91 -30.35 20.96
C ARG A 394 -13.60 -29.76 22.34
N GLU A 395 -13.98 -28.52 22.60
CA GLU A 395 -13.75 -27.91 23.91
C GLU A 395 -14.72 -28.43 24.96
N ASP A 396 -15.98 -28.63 24.58
CA ASP A 396 -17.01 -29.19 25.47
C ASP A 396 -16.66 -30.64 25.86
N ILE A 397 -16.16 -31.46 24.92
CA ILE A 397 -15.76 -32.85 25.22
C ILE A 397 -14.30 -33.01 25.65
N LYS A 398 -13.58 -31.91 25.89
CA LYS A 398 -12.13 -31.94 26.17
C LYS A 398 -11.78 -32.71 27.45
N GLU A 399 -12.65 -32.63 28.45
CA GLU A 399 -12.55 -33.32 29.74
C GLU A 399 -12.82 -34.83 29.61
N GLU A 400 -13.65 -35.23 28.62
CA GLU A 400 -14.01 -36.63 28.37
C GLU A 400 -12.94 -37.40 27.58
N VAL A 401 -11.96 -36.71 26.99
CA VAL A 401 -10.91 -37.35 26.20
C VAL A 401 -9.95 -38.07 27.14
N PRO A 402 -9.80 -39.41 27.06
CA PRO A 402 -8.86 -40.15 27.88
C PRO A 402 -7.43 -39.60 27.70
N ALA A 403 -6.71 -39.43 28.80
CA ALA A 403 -5.33 -38.92 28.80
C ALA A 403 -4.38 -39.92 28.11
N GLY A 404 -4.27 -39.84 26.79
CA GLY A 404 -3.41 -40.71 25.99
C GLY A 404 -1.95 -40.26 26.01
N LYS A 405 -1.06 -41.11 26.55
CA LYS A 405 0.39 -41.01 26.33
C LYS A 405 0.69 -41.26 24.84
N GLY A 406 0.86 -40.18 24.07
CA GLY A 406 1.37 -40.22 22.69
C GLY A 406 0.32 -40.49 21.60
N GLU A 407 0.50 -39.80 20.46
CA GLU A 407 -0.07 -40.13 19.15
C GLU A 407 -1.58 -39.93 18.91
N GLY A 408 -2.12 -38.72 19.13
CA GLY A 408 -3.33 -38.28 18.41
C GLY A 408 -4.62 -39.11 18.62
N LYS A 409 -4.62 -40.12 19.50
CA LYS A 409 -5.75 -41.00 19.82
C LYS A 409 -6.93 -40.19 20.36
N GLY A 410 -6.63 -39.17 21.18
CA GLY A 410 -7.65 -38.22 21.64
C GLY A 410 -8.31 -37.40 20.53
N MET A 411 -7.58 -37.04 19.47
CA MET A 411 -8.19 -36.34 18.33
C MET A 411 -9.05 -37.26 17.46
N LYS A 412 -8.62 -38.52 17.25
CA LYS A 412 -9.44 -39.51 16.54
C LYS A 412 -10.73 -39.80 17.32
N PHE A 413 -10.66 -39.94 18.64
CA PHE A 413 -11.83 -40.10 19.50
C PHE A 413 -12.82 -38.93 19.40
N VAL A 414 -12.34 -37.69 19.54
CA VAL A 414 -13.15 -36.47 19.37
C VAL A 414 -13.77 -36.41 17.97
N LYS A 415 -13.00 -36.79 16.94
CA LYS A 415 -13.50 -36.80 15.56
C LYS A 415 -14.60 -37.84 15.36
N ASN A 416 -14.40 -39.07 15.82
CA ASN A 416 -15.40 -40.14 15.70
C ASN A 416 -16.68 -39.80 16.47
N LYS A 417 -16.57 -39.30 17.72
CA LYS A 417 -17.75 -38.80 18.45
C LYS A 417 -18.49 -37.68 17.72
N PHE A 418 -17.78 -36.76 17.07
CA PHE A 418 -18.41 -35.70 16.29
C PHE A 418 -19.11 -36.23 15.03
N GLU A 419 -18.57 -37.28 14.40
CA GLU A 419 -19.18 -37.90 13.22
C GLU A 419 -20.43 -38.72 13.61
N GLU A 420 -20.38 -39.44 14.73
CA GLU A 420 -21.47 -40.25 15.31
C GLU A 420 -22.60 -39.42 15.95
N MET A 421 -22.37 -38.14 16.25
CA MET A 421 -23.41 -37.24 16.76
C MET A 421 -24.57 -37.07 15.77
N ASP A 422 -25.77 -37.01 16.33
CA ASP A 422 -27.01 -36.64 15.67
C ASP A 422 -26.95 -35.20 15.11
N GLU A 423 -27.70 -34.96 14.02
CA GLU A 423 -27.70 -33.65 13.37
C GLU A 423 -28.34 -32.55 14.25
N GLU A 424 -29.22 -32.91 15.19
CA GLU A 424 -29.79 -31.97 16.17
C GLU A 424 -28.73 -31.49 17.17
N ALA A 425 -27.93 -32.40 17.73
CA ALA A 425 -26.83 -32.00 18.60
C ALA A 425 -25.74 -31.20 17.83
N LYS A 426 -25.47 -31.52 16.55
CA LYS A 426 -24.61 -30.69 15.69
C LYS A 426 -25.22 -29.31 15.42
N GLN A 427 -26.54 -29.21 15.30
CA GLN A 427 -27.27 -27.96 15.07
C GLN A 427 -27.05 -26.95 16.21
N LYS A 428 -27.04 -27.41 17.47
CA LYS A 428 -26.68 -26.57 18.64
C LYS A 428 -25.32 -25.89 18.49
N TYR A 429 -24.32 -26.61 17.98
CA TYR A 429 -22.98 -26.05 17.76
C TYR A 429 -22.92 -25.14 16.51
N LYS A 430 -23.71 -25.43 15.47
CA LYS A 430 -23.86 -24.56 14.29
C LYS A 430 -24.49 -23.21 14.68
N GLU A 431 -25.51 -23.22 15.54
CA GLU A 431 -26.17 -22.01 16.06
C GLU A 431 -25.21 -21.19 16.93
N LYS A 432 -24.50 -21.84 17.88
CA LYS A 432 -23.45 -21.19 18.66
C LYS A 432 -22.36 -20.55 17.78
N GLU A 433 -21.90 -21.23 16.72
CA GLU A 433 -20.94 -20.64 15.78
C GLU A 433 -21.56 -19.43 15.05
N ALA A 434 -22.81 -19.51 14.62
CA ALA A 434 -23.51 -18.43 13.93
C ALA A 434 -23.62 -17.18 14.83
N GLU A 435 -24.00 -17.34 16.09
CA GLU A 435 -24.04 -16.25 17.08
C GLU A 435 -22.65 -15.64 17.33
N LEU A 436 -21.64 -16.48 17.58
CA LEU A 436 -20.27 -16.01 17.77
C LEU A 436 -19.72 -15.29 16.53
N LYS A 437 -20.13 -15.71 15.33
CA LYS A 437 -19.78 -15.06 14.07
C LYS A 437 -20.49 -13.72 13.89
N GLN A 438 -21.74 -13.59 14.34
CA GLN A 438 -22.45 -12.31 14.37
C GLN A 438 -21.74 -11.34 15.32
N LYS A 439 -21.48 -11.74 16.58
CA LYS A 439 -20.72 -10.95 17.56
C LYS A 439 -19.35 -10.54 17.03
N TYR A 440 -18.60 -11.48 16.45
CA TYR A 440 -17.31 -11.19 15.82
C TYR A 440 -17.42 -10.16 14.69
N ASN A 441 -18.45 -10.23 13.84
CA ASN A 441 -18.62 -9.28 12.74
C ASN A 441 -18.90 -7.86 13.26
N GLU A 442 -19.68 -7.74 14.33
CA GLU A 442 -19.94 -6.48 15.03
C GLU A 442 -18.67 -5.93 15.66
N GLU A 443 -17.97 -6.73 16.47
CA GLU A 443 -16.69 -6.34 17.08
C GLU A 443 -15.63 -5.93 16.04
N VAL A 444 -15.56 -6.64 14.91
CA VAL A 444 -14.64 -6.29 13.81
C VAL A 444 -15.05 -4.98 13.14
N LYS A 445 -16.35 -4.69 13.04
CA LYS A 445 -16.85 -3.42 12.49
C LYS A 445 -16.42 -2.28 13.41
N ASP A 446 -16.67 -2.41 14.71
CA ASP A 446 -16.28 -1.40 15.71
C ASP A 446 -14.76 -1.20 15.75
N PHE A 447 -14.00 -2.29 15.72
CA PHE A 447 -12.54 -2.24 15.64
C PHE A 447 -12.04 -1.51 14.39
N LYS A 448 -12.67 -1.75 13.22
CA LYS A 448 -12.31 -1.07 11.96
C LYS A 448 -12.66 0.43 11.98
N GLU A 449 -13.68 0.82 12.73
CA GLU A 449 -14.06 2.21 12.95
C GLU A 449 -13.15 2.91 13.99
N GLY A 450 -12.50 2.12 14.85
CA GLY A 450 -11.54 2.55 15.87
C GLY A 450 -10.28 3.28 15.34
N THR A 451 -9.60 3.95 16.26
CA THR A 451 -8.37 4.74 15.98
C THR A 451 -7.20 3.84 15.59
N THR A 452 -7.02 2.70 16.24
CA THR A 452 -5.94 1.73 16.00
C THR A 452 -5.94 1.18 14.58
N PHE A 453 -7.10 0.81 14.04
CA PHE A 453 -7.22 0.35 12.65
C PHE A 453 -6.96 1.48 11.64
N LYS A 454 -7.41 2.71 11.94
CA LYS A 454 -7.09 3.90 11.13
C LYS A 454 -5.58 4.16 11.10
N GLU A 455 -4.90 4.00 12.24
CA GLU A 455 -3.44 4.09 12.33
C GLU A 455 -2.72 2.96 11.59
N PHE A 456 -3.22 1.72 11.68
CA PHE A 456 -2.74 0.59 10.89
C PHE A 456 -2.78 0.92 9.40
N LYS A 457 -3.92 1.43 8.90
CA LYS A 457 -4.08 1.82 7.49
C LYS A 457 -3.20 2.99 7.09
N LYS A 458 -3.08 4.00 7.94
CA LYS A 458 -2.19 5.15 7.71
C LYS A 458 -0.72 4.72 7.62
N THR A 459 -0.30 3.81 8.50
CA THR A 459 1.06 3.26 8.53
C THR A 459 1.30 2.34 7.34
N GLU A 460 0.32 1.51 6.97
CA GLU A 460 0.37 0.67 5.76
C GLU A 460 0.55 1.53 4.49
N GLU A 461 -0.20 2.63 4.37
CA GLU A 461 -0.04 3.58 3.26
C GLU A 461 1.31 4.31 3.30
N LYS A 462 1.83 4.63 4.49
CA LYS A 462 3.16 5.24 4.65
C LYS A 462 4.26 4.28 4.16
N ILE A 463 4.22 3.02 4.59
CA ILE A 463 5.17 1.97 4.16
C ILE A 463 5.10 1.78 2.64
N LYS A 464 3.89 1.72 2.06
CA LYS A 464 3.70 1.64 0.61
C LYS A 464 4.29 2.85 -0.12
N ARG A 465 4.11 4.07 0.40
CA ARG A 465 4.67 5.29 -0.20
C ARG A 465 6.19 5.33 -0.15
N GLU A 466 6.79 4.97 0.98
CA GLU A 466 8.24 4.88 1.13
C GLU A 466 8.84 3.86 0.15
N MET A 467 8.21 2.68 0.05
CA MET A 467 8.60 1.62 -0.87
C MET A 467 8.53 2.08 -2.32
N MET A 468 7.40 2.66 -2.74
CA MET A 468 7.21 3.14 -4.12
C MET A 468 8.19 4.26 -4.47
N THR A 469 8.48 5.15 -3.54
CA THR A 469 9.44 6.25 -3.74
C THR A 469 10.85 5.72 -3.95
N GLU A 470 11.29 4.79 -3.11
CA GLU A 470 12.61 4.16 -3.24
C GLU A 470 12.70 3.26 -4.49
N ALA A 471 11.67 2.45 -4.74
CA ALA A 471 11.56 1.63 -5.95
C ALA A 471 11.69 2.48 -7.21
N MET A 472 11.00 3.62 -7.29
CA MET A 472 11.12 4.51 -8.45
C MET A 472 12.50 5.15 -8.58
N LYS A 473 13.16 5.50 -7.47
CA LYS A 473 14.54 5.98 -7.52
C LYS A 473 15.42 4.89 -8.14
N VAL A 474 15.35 3.66 -7.64
CA VAL A 474 16.12 2.51 -8.17
C VAL A 474 15.82 2.27 -9.64
N MET A 475 14.54 2.15 -10.02
CA MET A 475 14.15 1.93 -11.41
C MET A 475 14.61 3.08 -12.32
N THR A 476 14.56 4.33 -11.83
CA THR A 476 15.05 5.48 -12.58
C THR A 476 16.57 5.41 -12.78
N LEU A 477 17.31 5.07 -11.74
CA LEU A 477 18.76 4.95 -11.77
C LEU A 477 19.22 3.81 -12.67
N LYS A 478 18.53 2.66 -12.63
CA LYS A 478 18.92 1.42 -13.30
C LYS A 478 18.48 1.33 -14.76
N PHE A 479 17.33 1.90 -15.10
CA PHE A 479 16.72 1.72 -16.42
C PHE A 479 16.32 3.02 -17.11
N LEU A 480 15.76 4.01 -16.41
CA LEU A 480 15.27 5.20 -17.11
C LEU A 480 16.35 6.23 -17.44
N ASN A 481 17.53 6.18 -16.82
CA ASN A 481 18.62 7.10 -17.16
C ASN A 481 19.23 6.80 -18.54
N ASP A 482 19.19 5.54 -18.97
CA ASP A 482 19.74 5.10 -20.25
C ASP A 482 18.69 5.12 -21.38
N ALA A 483 17.46 5.52 -21.07
CA ALA A 483 16.38 5.62 -22.05
C ALA A 483 16.57 6.85 -22.96
N PRO A 484 16.24 6.75 -24.26
CA PRO A 484 16.33 7.86 -25.21
C PRO A 484 15.58 9.12 -24.72
N ALA A 485 16.24 10.27 -24.79
CA ALA A 485 15.69 11.53 -24.29
C ALA A 485 14.50 12.00 -25.15
N GLU A 486 13.37 12.34 -24.51
CA GLU A 486 12.18 12.81 -25.24
C GLU A 486 12.49 14.13 -25.98
N PRO A 487 12.26 14.21 -27.31
CA PRO A 487 12.49 15.42 -28.08
C PRO A 487 11.53 16.53 -27.62
N PRO A 488 11.90 17.81 -27.84
CA PRO A 488 11.07 18.93 -27.41
C PRO A 488 9.65 18.85 -27.97
N ARG A 489 8.65 19.09 -27.10
CA ARG A 489 7.23 18.89 -27.47
C ARG A 489 6.73 19.93 -28.48
N ASN A 490 7.29 21.13 -28.46
CA ASN A 490 6.85 22.26 -29.26
C ASN A 490 7.96 22.67 -30.25
N PRO A 491 7.61 23.07 -31.49
CA PRO A 491 8.56 23.53 -32.50
C PRO A 491 9.45 24.67 -32.00
N PHE A 492 8.86 25.63 -31.29
CA PHE A 492 9.57 26.73 -30.64
C PHE A 492 10.71 26.26 -29.71
N SER A 493 10.55 25.10 -29.05
CA SER A 493 11.59 24.59 -28.15
C SER A 493 12.78 23.97 -28.90
N ILE A 494 12.58 23.52 -30.15
CA ILE A 494 13.66 23.10 -31.04
C ILE A 494 14.42 24.35 -31.51
N PHE A 495 13.70 25.40 -31.91
CA PHE A 495 14.28 26.70 -32.26
C PHE A 495 15.11 27.32 -31.13
N VAL A 496 14.58 27.35 -29.90
CA VAL A 496 15.35 27.80 -28.73
C VAL A 496 16.58 26.92 -28.49
N GLY A 497 16.46 25.62 -28.75
CA GLY A 497 17.58 24.68 -28.66
C GLY A 497 18.69 24.98 -29.67
N GLU A 498 18.34 25.23 -30.93
CA GLU A 498 19.28 25.62 -31.99
C GLU A 498 19.95 26.97 -31.65
N LYS A 499 19.19 27.98 -31.23
CA LYS A 499 19.73 29.29 -30.81
C LYS A 499 20.67 29.19 -29.61
N ARG A 500 20.36 28.31 -28.65
CA ARG A 500 21.24 28.04 -27.51
C ARG A 500 22.51 27.31 -27.89
N LYS A 501 22.47 26.43 -28.90
CA LYS A 501 23.67 25.75 -29.41
C LYS A 501 24.56 26.71 -30.20
N ALA A 502 23.98 27.52 -31.07
CA ALA A 502 24.69 28.56 -31.81
C ALA A 502 25.41 29.56 -30.87
N SER A 503 24.72 30.03 -29.82
CA SER A 503 25.31 30.93 -28.80
C SER A 503 26.28 30.27 -27.80
N VAL A 504 26.52 28.96 -27.92
CA VAL A 504 27.53 28.22 -27.15
C VAL A 504 28.74 27.92 -28.03
N GLU A 505 28.52 27.56 -29.29
CA GLU A 505 29.59 27.43 -30.31
C GLU A 505 30.31 28.76 -30.54
N GLU A 506 29.60 29.88 -30.47
CA GLU A 506 30.16 31.24 -30.60
C GLU A 506 30.94 31.72 -29.35
N ALA A 507 30.75 31.08 -28.19
CA ALA A 507 31.27 31.57 -26.90
C ALA A 507 32.37 30.68 -26.27
N GLY A 508 32.69 29.52 -26.84
CA GLY A 508 33.83 28.67 -26.44
C GLY A 508 33.82 28.05 -25.03
N GLU A 509 32.95 28.47 -24.11
CA GLU A 509 32.94 28.01 -22.71
C GLU A 509 31.61 27.42 -22.21
N PRO A 510 31.64 26.40 -21.31
CA PRO A 510 30.45 25.85 -20.68
C PRO A 510 29.86 26.83 -19.64
N LYS A 511 28.73 27.47 -19.99
CA LYS A 511 28.07 28.51 -19.16
C LYS A 511 27.63 28.01 -17.77
N LYS A 512 27.92 28.82 -16.73
CA LYS A 512 27.33 28.73 -15.38
C LYS A 512 25.80 28.72 -15.43
N LYS A 513 25.16 28.07 -14.46
CA LYS A 513 23.70 28.02 -14.32
C LYS A 513 23.12 29.44 -14.23
N LYS A 514 22.41 29.87 -15.27
CA LYS A 514 21.69 31.16 -15.31
C LYS A 514 20.69 31.26 -14.16
N SER A 515 20.54 32.46 -13.63
CA SER A 515 19.50 32.83 -12.67
C SER A 515 18.11 32.51 -13.24
N LYS A 516 17.13 32.24 -12.36
CA LYS A 516 15.74 31.99 -12.76
C LYS A 516 15.15 33.17 -13.54
N GLN A 517 15.65 34.38 -13.30
CA GLN A 517 15.18 35.60 -13.97
C GLN A 517 15.81 35.73 -15.36
N GLU A 518 17.14 35.64 -15.47
CA GLU A 518 17.87 35.63 -16.75
C GLU A 518 17.34 34.57 -17.73
N ALA A 519 17.01 33.38 -17.23
CA ALA A 519 16.45 32.32 -18.06
C ALA A 519 15.03 32.62 -18.58
N LYS A 520 14.26 33.46 -17.88
CA LYS A 520 12.94 33.93 -18.36
C LYS A 520 13.11 35.01 -19.41
N ASP A 521 14.02 35.95 -19.18
CA ASP A 521 14.23 37.10 -20.07
C ASP A 521 14.81 36.65 -21.43
N GLU A 522 15.74 35.70 -21.43
CA GLU A 522 16.22 35.02 -22.64
C GLU A 522 15.10 34.31 -23.42
N VAL A 523 14.23 33.58 -22.72
CA VAL A 523 13.10 32.88 -23.36
C VAL A 523 12.07 33.88 -23.89
N ALA A 524 11.91 35.04 -23.25
CA ALA A 524 11.07 36.12 -23.75
C ALA A 524 11.64 36.73 -25.04
N ALA A 525 12.96 36.95 -25.11
CA ALA A 525 13.65 37.40 -26.32
C ALA A 525 13.48 36.42 -27.48
N PHE A 526 13.75 35.12 -27.26
CA PHE A 526 13.54 34.11 -28.29
C PHE A 526 12.07 33.97 -28.71
N LYS A 527 11.13 34.19 -27.79
CA LYS A 527 9.70 34.17 -28.13
C LYS A 527 9.31 35.34 -29.03
N ALA A 528 9.92 36.51 -28.83
CA ALA A 528 9.75 37.66 -29.71
C ALA A 528 10.35 37.39 -31.11
N GLU A 529 11.54 36.80 -31.18
CA GLU A 529 12.15 36.35 -32.46
C GLU A 529 11.29 35.31 -33.18
N TRP A 530 10.79 34.31 -32.45
CA TRP A 530 9.86 33.31 -32.99
C TRP A 530 8.55 33.92 -33.49
N GLY A 531 8.08 34.99 -32.85
CA GLY A 531 6.93 35.76 -33.31
C GLY A 531 7.14 36.32 -34.72
N LYS A 532 8.36 36.83 -35.00
CA LYS A 532 8.76 37.45 -36.26
C LYS A 532 9.03 36.47 -37.41
N LEU A 533 9.22 35.17 -37.14
CA LEU A 533 9.36 34.16 -38.20
C LEU A 533 8.08 34.07 -39.05
N ASP A 534 8.24 33.87 -40.35
CA ASP A 534 7.13 33.64 -41.27
C ASP A 534 6.47 32.27 -41.06
N LYS A 535 5.37 32.02 -41.78
CA LYS A 535 4.60 30.78 -41.64
C LYS A 535 5.37 29.56 -42.18
N ASP A 536 6.14 29.76 -43.24
CA ASP A 536 6.85 28.69 -43.93
C ASP A 536 8.05 28.21 -43.10
N MET A 537 8.83 29.11 -42.50
CA MET A 537 9.88 28.74 -41.54
C MET A 537 9.31 28.10 -40.28
N LYS A 538 8.16 28.56 -39.77
CA LYS A 538 7.48 27.87 -38.65
C LYS A 538 7.07 26.43 -39.04
N SER A 539 6.68 26.19 -40.29
CA SER A 539 6.36 24.86 -40.81
C SER A 539 7.60 23.95 -40.87
N VAL A 540 8.76 24.47 -41.27
CA VAL A 540 10.04 23.73 -41.25
C VAL A 540 10.38 23.24 -39.85
N TYR A 541 10.17 24.08 -38.82
CA TYR A 541 10.36 23.67 -37.42
C TYR A 541 9.31 22.66 -36.92
N ASP A 542 8.09 22.69 -37.46
CA ASP A 542 7.06 21.66 -37.22
C ASP A 542 7.47 20.30 -37.82
N GLU A 543 8.07 20.30 -39.01
CA GLU A 543 8.60 19.09 -39.66
C GLU A 543 9.79 18.51 -38.91
N LYS A 544 10.78 19.35 -38.55
CA LYS A 544 11.89 18.96 -37.66
C LYS A 544 11.39 18.34 -36.34
N GLN A 545 10.28 18.84 -35.79
CA GLN A 545 9.67 18.27 -34.59
C GLN A 545 9.06 16.89 -34.84
N LYS A 546 8.38 16.70 -35.97
CA LYS A 546 7.78 15.41 -36.35
C LYS A 546 8.86 14.36 -36.58
N GLU A 547 9.93 14.71 -37.29
CA GLU A 547 11.08 13.84 -37.56
C GLU A 547 11.81 13.45 -36.28
N ALA A 548 12.15 14.42 -35.44
CA ALA A 548 12.78 14.15 -34.14
C ALA A 548 11.90 13.24 -33.27
N ARG A 549 10.58 13.40 -33.33
CA ARG A 549 9.62 12.55 -32.62
C ARG A 549 9.52 11.14 -33.22
N LYS A 550 9.65 10.99 -34.54
CA LYS A 550 9.69 9.68 -35.23
C LYS A 550 10.97 8.93 -34.88
N LYS A 551 12.13 9.58 -34.99
CA LYS A 551 13.44 9.04 -34.59
C LYS A 551 13.44 8.57 -33.14
N TRP A 552 12.92 9.40 -32.23
CA TRP A 552 12.78 9.01 -30.82
C TRP A 552 11.85 7.80 -30.61
N GLN A 553 10.77 7.66 -31.38
CA GLN A 553 9.89 6.47 -31.27
C GLN A 553 10.61 5.19 -31.70
N GLU A 554 11.43 5.27 -32.75
CA GLU A 554 12.25 4.15 -33.24
C GLU A 554 13.35 3.79 -32.23
N GLU A 555 14.06 4.78 -31.69
CA GLU A 555 15.05 4.59 -30.61
C GLU A 555 14.42 3.98 -29.35
N VAL A 556 13.21 4.44 -28.97
CA VAL A 556 12.47 3.87 -27.84
C VAL A 556 12.03 2.43 -28.12
N LYS A 557 11.62 2.11 -29.35
CA LYS A 557 11.25 0.75 -29.74
C LYS A 557 12.45 -0.18 -29.65
N ALA A 558 13.59 0.21 -30.21
CA ALA A 558 14.86 -0.52 -30.08
C ALA A 558 15.27 -0.68 -28.60
N TYR A 559 15.12 0.38 -27.79
CA TYR A 559 15.40 0.32 -26.36
C TYR A 559 14.50 -0.69 -25.61
N MET A 560 13.22 -0.80 -26.00
CA MET A 560 12.28 -1.76 -25.41
C MET A 560 12.56 -3.21 -25.80
N GLU A 561 13.26 -3.44 -26.91
CA GLU A 561 13.64 -4.78 -27.38
C GLU A 561 14.89 -5.32 -26.65
N LEU A 562 15.68 -4.45 -26.01
CA LEU A 562 16.84 -4.87 -25.23
C LEU A 562 16.46 -5.78 -24.04
N PRO A 563 17.29 -6.82 -23.73
CA PRO A 563 17.08 -7.68 -22.54
C PRO A 563 16.97 -6.88 -21.23
N LYS A 564 17.68 -5.75 -21.14
CA LYS A 564 17.63 -4.81 -20.03
C LYS A 564 16.22 -4.24 -19.79
N TRP A 565 15.39 -4.08 -20.82
CA TRP A 565 14.00 -3.64 -20.66
C TRP A 565 13.06 -4.76 -20.19
N GLN A 566 13.32 -6.02 -20.57
CA GLN A 566 12.60 -7.17 -20.00
C GLN A 566 12.85 -7.27 -18.48
N GLU A 567 14.12 -7.09 -18.05
CA GLU A 567 14.46 -7.00 -16.62
C GLU A 567 13.74 -5.84 -15.92
N TYR A 568 13.62 -4.67 -16.58
CA TYR A 568 12.83 -3.55 -16.07
C TYR A 568 11.37 -3.91 -15.85
N VAL A 569 10.74 -4.61 -16.80
CA VAL A 569 9.34 -5.01 -16.70
C VAL A 569 9.14 -5.99 -15.54
N GLU A 570 10.03 -6.97 -15.37
CA GLU A 570 9.99 -7.92 -14.27
C GLU A 570 10.25 -7.25 -12.91
N GLU A 571 11.26 -6.38 -12.79
CA GLU A 571 11.53 -5.64 -11.55
C GLU A 571 10.42 -4.65 -11.22
N ALA A 572 9.80 -4.02 -12.23
CA ALA A 572 8.65 -3.15 -12.04
C ALA A 572 7.42 -3.92 -11.55
N LYS A 573 7.16 -5.12 -12.10
CA LYS A 573 6.10 -6.03 -11.59
C LYS A 573 6.39 -6.44 -10.15
N ALA A 574 7.62 -6.87 -9.85
CA ALA A 574 8.05 -7.30 -8.53
C ALA A 574 7.95 -6.17 -7.48
N LEU A 575 8.26 -4.93 -7.86
CA LEU A 575 8.13 -3.74 -7.02
C LEU A 575 6.74 -3.09 -7.11
N ARG A 576 5.79 -3.69 -7.83
CA ARG A 576 4.42 -3.19 -8.03
C ARG A 576 4.36 -1.75 -8.57
N VAL A 577 5.36 -1.35 -9.36
CA VAL A 577 5.46 -0.05 -10.03
C VAL A 577 4.76 -0.13 -11.40
N PRO A 578 3.83 0.79 -11.73
CA PRO A 578 3.17 0.80 -13.05
C PRO A 578 4.16 1.05 -14.19
N VAL A 579 4.28 0.10 -15.11
CA VAL A 579 5.19 0.15 -16.28
C VAL A 579 4.75 1.19 -17.34
N ARG A 580 3.44 1.41 -17.50
CA ARG A 580 2.89 2.23 -18.61
C ARG A 580 3.02 3.74 -18.37
N GLY A 581 3.67 4.44 -19.30
CA GLY A 581 3.76 5.91 -19.35
C GLY A 581 4.99 6.52 -18.66
N LEU A 582 5.97 5.70 -18.27
CA LEU A 582 7.21 6.18 -17.65
C LEU A 582 8.26 6.68 -18.66
N LEU A 583 8.27 6.17 -19.90
CA LEU A 583 9.19 6.65 -20.96
C LEU A 583 8.71 7.96 -21.61
N SER A 584 7.43 8.06 -21.99
CA SER A 584 6.89 9.24 -22.69
C SER A 584 6.52 10.42 -21.80
N LYS A 585 6.50 10.26 -20.48
CA LYS A 585 6.15 11.31 -19.51
C LYS A 585 6.99 11.23 -18.23
N LYS A 586 8.26 10.79 -18.32
CA LYS A 586 9.16 10.50 -17.19
C LYS A 586 9.03 11.49 -16.02
N LYS A 587 9.24 12.80 -16.27
CA LYS A 587 9.14 13.84 -15.23
C LYS A 587 7.74 13.98 -14.62
N LYS A 588 6.69 13.90 -15.42
CA LYS A 588 5.30 13.98 -14.93
C LYS A 588 4.88 12.71 -14.21
N SER A 589 5.31 11.54 -14.66
CA SER A 589 5.06 10.26 -14.02
C SER A 589 5.79 10.17 -12.68
N ILE A 590 7.06 10.57 -12.61
CA ILE A 590 7.83 10.68 -11.36
C ILE A 590 7.17 11.69 -10.40
N LYS A 591 6.78 12.88 -10.87
CA LYS A 591 6.12 13.90 -10.03
C LYS A 591 4.75 13.42 -9.52
N LYS A 592 3.95 12.78 -10.38
CA LYS A 592 2.63 12.21 -10.02
C LYS A 592 2.75 11.07 -9.01
N LEU A 593 3.78 10.25 -9.13
CA LEU A 593 4.00 9.13 -8.22
C LEU A 593 4.63 9.57 -6.88
N LYS A 594 5.55 10.56 -6.89
CA LYS A 594 6.11 11.19 -5.68
C LYS A 594 5.07 11.94 -4.84
N ASN A 595 4.14 12.62 -5.51
CA ASN A 595 3.08 13.39 -4.84
C ASN A 595 1.84 12.55 -4.52
N GLY A 596 1.97 11.22 -4.56
CA GLY A 596 0.88 10.33 -4.17
C GLY A 596 -0.36 10.55 -5.01
N MET A 597 -0.26 10.38 -6.34
CA MET A 597 -1.45 10.03 -7.09
C MET A 597 -2.06 8.83 -6.36
N LYS A 598 -3.24 9.01 -5.75
CA LYS A 598 -4.15 7.93 -5.41
C LYS A 598 -4.54 7.27 -6.74
N LEU A 599 -3.60 6.56 -7.34
CA LEU A 599 -3.89 5.57 -8.35
C LEU A 599 -4.52 4.44 -7.55
N LEU A 600 -5.77 4.66 -7.13
CA LEU A 600 -6.59 3.63 -6.50
C LEU A 600 -6.47 2.44 -7.43
N PRO A 601 -5.83 1.33 -7.02
CA PRO A 601 -5.57 0.22 -7.93
C PRO A 601 -6.90 -0.21 -8.54
N LEU A 602 -6.89 -0.47 -9.85
CA LEU A 602 -8.09 -1.07 -10.44
C LEU A 602 -8.30 -2.40 -9.70
N PRO A 603 -9.53 -2.76 -9.31
CA PRO A 603 -9.86 -4.08 -8.83
C PRO A 603 -9.22 -5.15 -9.71
N ASP A 604 -8.64 -6.17 -9.08
CA ASP A 604 -8.06 -7.31 -9.79
C ASP A 604 -9.16 -7.99 -10.60
N ARG A 605 -8.82 -8.39 -11.83
CA ARG A 605 -9.77 -9.02 -12.75
C ARG A 605 -10.13 -10.41 -12.20
N PRO A 606 -11.42 -10.70 -11.95
CA PRO A 606 -11.88 -12.02 -11.55
C PRO A 606 -11.53 -13.07 -12.60
N GLU A 607 -11.21 -14.28 -12.19
CA GLU A 607 -10.92 -15.40 -13.10
C GLU A 607 -12.14 -15.78 -13.95
N THR A 608 -13.35 -15.57 -13.39
CA THR A 608 -14.65 -15.75 -14.02
C THR A 608 -14.99 -14.68 -15.07
N MET A 609 -14.18 -13.61 -15.19
CA MET A 609 -14.41 -12.57 -16.20
C MET A 609 -13.97 -13.06 -17.59
N PRO A 610 -14.90 -13.17 -18.56
CA PRO A 610 -14.58 -13.60 -19.92
C PRO A 610 -13.54 -12.71 -20.58
N SER A 611 -12.71 -13.29 -21.44
CA SER A 611 -11.68 -12.57 -22.17
C SER A 611 -12.13 -12.29 -23.60
N LYS A 612 -11.85 -11.09 -24.11
CA LYS A 612 -12.27 -10.73 -25.46
C LYS A 612 -11.63 -11.67 -26.49
N PRO A 613 -12.42 -12.28 -27.39
CA PRO A 613 -11.91 -13.26 -28.34
C PRO A 613 -10.98 -12.62 -29.38
N PRO A 614 -10.01 -13.38 -29.92
CA PRO A 614 -9.16 -12.90 -31.01
C PRO A 614 -9.96 -12.61 -32.28
N LYS A 615 -9.50 -11.66 -33.11
CA LYS A 615 -10.11 -11.36 -34.42
C LYS A 615 -9.75 -12.43 -35.46
N ALA A 616 -10.50 -12.53 -36.56
CA ALA A 616 -10.34 -13.53 -37.63
C ALA A 616 -8.88 -13.80 -38.05
N LYS A 617 -8.11 -12.76 -38.41
CA LYS A 617 -6.67 -12.87 -38.76
C LYS A 617 -5.83 -13.51 -37.65
N ARG A 618 -6.15 -13.21 -36.38
CA ARG A 618 -5.44 -13.78 -35.23
C ARG A 618 -5.85 -15.22 -34.92
N ILE A 619 -7.11 -15.58 -35.14
CA ILE A 619 -7.58 -16.96 -35.02
C ILE A 619 -6.87 -17.80 -36.08
N PHE A 620 -6.83 -17.31 -37.33
CA PHE A 620 -6.06 -17.93 -38.40
C PHE A 620 -4.58 -18.09 -38.04
N PHE A 621 -3.93 -17.03 -37.53
CA PHE A 621 -2.53 -17.12 -37.10
C PHE A 621 -2.35 -18.11 -35.94
N GLN A 622 -3.27 -18.21 -34.99
CA GLN A 622 -3.14 -19.17 -33.89
C GLN A 622 -3.30 -20.62 -34.34
N GLU A 623 -4.18 -20.87 -35.30
CA GLU A 623 -4.43 -22.21 -35.84
C GLU A 623 -3.28 -22.63 -36.77
N LYS A 624 -2.85 -21.73 -37.66
CA LYS A 624 -1.78 -21.98 -38.62
C LYS A 624 -0.37 -21.85 -38.06
N ARG A 625 -0.17 -21.20 -36.91
CA ARG A 625 1.12 -21.21 -36.20
C ARG A 625 1.50 -22.59 -35.65
N LYS A 626 0.55 -23.53 -35.60
CA LYS A 626 0.84 -24.94 -35.31
C LYS A 626 1.45 -25.69 -36.50
N GLU A 627 1.33 -25.12 -37.71
CA GLU A 627 1.82 -25.70 -38.96
C GLU A 627 3.03 -24.92 -39.50
N VAL A 628 3.07 -23.59 -39.32
CA VAL A 628 4.14 -22.70 -39.80
C VAL A 628 4.54 -21.73 -38.68
N GLU A 629 5.79 -21.85 -38.20
CA GLU A 629 6.27 -21.04 -37.07
C GLU A 629 6.60 -19.58 -37.42
N ASP A 630 6.86 -19.29 -38.71
CA ASP A 630 7.27 -17.98 -39.21
C ASP A 630 6.09 -16.99 -39.35
N PRO A 631 6.04 -15.90 -38.57
CA PRO A 631 4.95 -14.92 -38.59
C PRO A 631 4.81 -14.14 -39.91
N ALA A 632 5.90 -13.99 -40.68
CA ALA A 632 5.86 -13.27 -41.96
C ALA A 632 5.07 -14.08 -43.00
N LYS A 633 5.39 -15.38 -43.10
CA LYS A 633 4.70 -16.34 -43.97
C LYS A 633 3.23 -16.49 -43.59
N LEU A 634 2.89 -16.46 -42.30
CA LEU A 634 1.49 -16.46 -41.86
C LEU A 634 0.69 -15.23 -42.34
N SER A 635 1.32 -14.06 -42.43
CA SER A 635 0.65 -12.88 -43.00
C SER A 635 0.48 -13.02 -44.51
N GLU A 636 1.50 -13.50 -45.21
CA GLU A 636 1.41 -13.77 -46.66
C GLU A 636 0.31 -14.80 -46.96
N MET A 637 0.19 -15.87 -46.16
CA MET A 637 -0.89 -16.85 -46.28
C MET A 637 -2.28 -16.26 -46.00
N TRP A 638 -2.39 -15.30 -45.09
CA TRP A 638 -3.65 -14.59 -44.84
C TRP A 638 -4.01 -13.63 -45.98
N ASP A 639 -3.00 -12.97 -46.53
CA ASP A 639 -3.17 -12.00 -47.61
C ASP A 639 -3.41 -12.73 -48.96
N ALA A 640 -2.90 -13.94 -49.13
CA ALA A 640 -3.18 -14.86 -50.25
C ALA A 640 -4.54 -15.60 -50.13
N LEU A 641 -5.16 -15.60 -48.94
CA LEU A 641 -6.45 -16.26 -48.71
C LEU A 641 -7.56 -15.57 -49.50
N THR A 642 -8.37 -16.34 -50.22
CA THR A 642 -9.49 -15.83 -51.02
C THR A 642 -10.61 -15.28 -50.15
N GLU A 643 -11.51 -14.45 -50.70
CA GLU A 643 -12.59 -13.81 -49.94
C GLU A 643 -13.55 -14.83 -49.30
N GLU A 644 -13.77 -15.98 -49.95
CA GLU A 644 -14.60 -17.06 -49.41
C GLU A 644 -13.91 -17.80 -48.24
N GLU A 645 -12.60 -17.98 -48.30
CA GLU A 645 -11.82 -18.59 -47.21
C GLU A 645 -11.69 -17.64 -46.01
N ARG A 646 -11.56 -16.33 -46.25
CA ARG A 646 -11.57 -15.30 -45.17
C ARG A 646 -12.91 -15.27 -44.44
N LYS A 647 -14.02 -15.42 -45.16
CA LYS A 647 -15.37 -15.51 -44.57
C LYS A 647 -15.51 -16.67 -43.57
N VAL A 648 -14.77 -17.77 -43.73
CA VAL A 648 -14.74 -18.87 -42.74
C VAL A 648 -14.14 -18.42 -41.41
N TRP A 649 -13.04 -17.66 -41.47
CA TRP A 649 -12.38 -17.12 -40.27
C TRP A 649 -13.15 -15.96 -39.65
N ASP A 650 -13.84 -15.16 -40.46
CA ASP A 650 -14.75 -14.12 -39.97
C ASP A 650 -15.98 -14.71 -39.28
N LYS A 651 -16.53 -15.83 -39.80
CA LYS A 651 -17.58 -16.60 -39.13
C LYS A 651 -17.09 -17.17 -37.79
N LYS A 652 -15.94 -17.85 -37.76
CA LYS A 652 -15.31 -18.34 -36.51
C LYS A 652 -15.09 -17.20 -35.50
N ALA A 653 -14.66 -16.02 -35.94
CA ALA A 653 -14.49 -14.86 -35.08
C ALA A 653 -15.82 -14.27 -34.58
N ALA A 654 -16.86 -14.28 -35.42
CA ALA A 654 -18.20 -13.84 -35.06
C ALA A 654 -18.84 -14.77 -34.04
N ASP A 655 -18.69 -16.09 -34.20
CA ASP A 655 -19.21 -17.11 -33.28
C ASP A 655 -18.57 -16.97 -31.89
N LEU A 656 -17.23 -16.87 -31.82
CA LEU A 656 -16.53 -16.63 -30.55
C LEU A 656 -16.88 -15.29 -29.90
N GLU A 657 -17.15 -14.23 -30.68
CA GLU A 657 -17.63 -12.96 -30.14
C GLU A 657 -19.07 -13.09 -29.62
N MET A 658 -19.93 -13.90 -30.23
CA MET A 658 -21.25 -14.19 -29.67
C MET A 658 -21.15 -14.91 -28.33
N GLU A 659 -20.35 -15.99 -28.24
CA GLU A 659 -20.10 -16.73 -27.00
C GLU A 659 -19.56 -15.81 -25.91
N TYR A 660 -18.55 -15.00 -26.22
CA TYR A 660 -18.00 -14.01 -25.28
C TYR A 660 -19.04 -13.01 -24.78
N GLN A 661 -19.95 -12.55 -25.64
CA GLN A 661 -21.01 -11.62 -25.23
C GLN A 661 -22.04 -12.29 -24.33
N GLU A 662 -22.30 -13.58 -24.50
CA GLU A 662 -23.17 -14.36 -23.62
C GLU A 662 -22.51 -14.61 -22.26
N GLU A 663 -21.26 -15.04 -22.25
CA GLU A 663 -20.48 -15.19 -21.01
C GLU A 663 -20.35 -13.85 -20.27
N LEU A 664 -20.15 -12.74 -20.99
CA LEU A 664 -20.01 -11.41 -20.38
C LEU A 664 -21.33 -10.94 -19.76
N LYS A 665 -22.47 -11.27 -20.37
CA LYS A 665 -23.79 -11.02 -19.78
C LYS A 665 -23.98 -11.86 -18.52
N ALA A 666 -23.68 -13.15 -18.58
CA ALA A 666 -23.74 -14.05 -17.42
C ALA A 666 -22.84 -13.55 -16.28
N PHE A 667 -21.62 -13.10 -16.59
CA PHE A 667 -20.73 -12.47 -15.62
C PHE A 667 -21.32 -11.18 -15.04
N HIS A 668 -21.85 -10.26 -15.85
CA HIS A 668 -22.49 -9.03 -15.36
C HIS A 668 -23.73 -9.30 -14.48
N GLU A 669 -24.39 -10.44 -14.69
CA GLU A 669 -25.54 -10.92 -13.92
C GLU A 669 -25.15 -11.76 -12.70
N SER A 670 -23.89 -12.18 -12.59
CA SER A 670 -23.36 -12.83 -11.38
C SER A 670 -23.12 -11.82 -10.24
N ASP A 671 -23.16 -12.28 -8.99
CA ASP A 671 -22.84 -11.44 -7.83
C ASP A 671 -21.39 -10.91 -7.85
N GLU A 672 -20.46 -11.77 -8.27
CA GLU A 672 -19.04 -11.43 -8.41
C GLU A 672 -18.84 -10.33 -9.46
N GLY A 673 -19.49 -10.44 -10.63
CA GLY A 673 -19.40 -9.43 -11.68
C GLY A 673 -20.10 -8.12 -11.33
N ARG A 674 -21.25 -8.16 -10.63
CA ARG A 674 -21.89 -6.96 -10.08
C ARG A 674 -20.98 -6.22 -9.10
N GLU A 675 -20.35 -6.94 -8.17
CA GLU A 675 -19.45 -6.35 -7.18
C GLU A 675 -18.18 -5.80 -7.84
N PHE A 676 -17.57 -6.55 -8.75
CA PHE A 676 -16.40 -6.12 -9.53
C PHE A 676 -16.69 -4.83 -10.31
N LEU A 677 -17.81 -4.77 -11.04
CA LEU A 677 -18.21 -3.58 -11.82
C LEU A 677 -18.50 -2.38 -10.91
N LYS A 678 -19.17 -2.59 -9.77
CA LYS A 678 -19.43 -1.55 -8.76
C LYS A 678 -18.12 -0.96 -8.23
N ARG A 679 -17.17 -1.83 -7.87
CA ARG A 679 -15.85 -1.45 -7.36
C ARG A 679 -15.01 -0.75 -8.43
N MET A 680 -15.03 -1.25 -9.67
CA MET A 680 -14.38 -0.63 -10.83
C MET A 680 -14.92 0.77 -11.12
N SER A 681 -16.25 0.94 -11.08
CA SER A 681 -16.92 2.24 -11.26
C SER A 681 -16.56 3.22 -10.15
N GLN A 682 -16.52 2.77 -8.88
CA GLN A 682 -16.08 3.58 -7.75
C GLN A 682 -14.63 4.04 -7.91
N VAL A 683 -13.71 3.13 -8.24
CA VAL A 683 -12.29 3.45 -8.44
C VAL A 683 -12.10 4.41 -9.62
N ARG A 684 -12.80 4.21 -10.74
CA ARG A 684 -12.77 5.13 -11.89
C ARG A 684 -13.25 6.54 -11.51
N ARG A 685 -14.35 6.66 -10.74
CA ARG A 685 -14.86 7.95 -10.24
C ARG A 685 -13.87 8.65 -9.32
N SER A 686 -13.30 7.92 -8.36
CA SER A 686 -12.33 8.49 -7.42
C SER A 686 -11.03 8.91 -8.12
N ARG A 687 -10.55 8.15 -9.11
CA ARG A 687 -9.43 8.56 -9.98
C ARG A 687 -9.76 9.84 -10.76
N ALA A 688 -10.94 9.91 -11.36
CA ALA A 688 -11.39 11.08 -12.10
C ALA A 688 -11.50 12.33 -11.21
N CYS A 689 -12.04 12.19 -10.00
CA CYS A 689 -12.09 13.26 -9.00
C CYS A 689 -10.69 13.73 -8.61
N ALA A 690 -9.77 12.81 -8.32
CA ALA A 690 -8.39 13.15 -7.98
C ALA A 690 -7.68 13.89 -9.12
N VAL A 691 -7.86 13.45 -10.37
CA VAL A 691 -7.30 14.12 -11.55
C VAL A 691 -7.92 15.50 -11.76
N ALA A 692 -9.23 15.67 -11.53
CA ALA A 692 -9.89 16.96 -11.64
C ALA A 692 -9.40 17.95 -10.56
N LYS A 693 -9.21 17.48 -9.32
CA LYS A 693 -8.62 18.29 -8.24
C LYS A 693 -7.19 18.70 -8.57
N ASP A 694 -6.36 17.76 -9.00
CA ASP A 694 -4.96 18.03 -9.38
C ASP A 694 -4.85 18.97 -10.59
N LYS A 695 -5.77 18.88 -11.55
CA LYS A 695 -5.74 19.70 -12.76
C LYS A 695 -6.23 21.13 -12.53
N HIS A 696 -7.25 21.30 -11.70
CA HIS A 696 -7.98 22.57 -11.59
C HIS A 696 -7.83 23.26 -10.23
N LEU A 697 -7.47 22.55 -9.17
CA LEU A 697 -7.34 23.09 -7.81
C LEU A 697 -5.91 22.97 -7.23
N ALA A 698 -4.96 22.40 -7.97
CA ALA A 698 -3.57 22.33 -7.51
C ALA A 698 -2.92 23.72 -7.50
N GLY A 699 -2.40 24.13 -6.35
CA GLY A 699 -1.74 25.43 -6.17
C GLY A 699 -2.70 26.60 -5.89
N VAL A 700 -4.01 26.37 -5.89
CA VAL A 700 -5.00 27.37 -5.47
C VAL A 700 -5.27 27.22 -3.98
N GLN A 701 -5.22 28.32 -3.22
CA GLN A 701 -5.57 28.31 -1.80
C GLN A 701 -7.07 28.06 -1.65
N VAL A 702 -7.44 26.79 -1.44
CA VAL A 702 -8.82 26.42 -1.14
C VAL A 702 -9.15 26.92 0.28
N PRO A 703 -10.19 27.73 0.46
CA PRO A 703 -10.63 28.16 1.78
C PRO A 703 -10.83 26.94 2.68
N LYS A 704 -10.30 27.00 3.91
CA LYS A 704 -10.42 25.93 4.91
C LYS A 704 -11.48 26.33 5.93
N LYS A 705 -12.32 25.36 6.35
CA LYS A 705 -13.35 25.59 7.36
C LYS A 705 -12.72 26.17 8.64
N PRO A 706 -13.25 27.26 9.19
CA PRO A 706 -12.72 27.91 10.38
C PRO A 706 -13.02 27.06 11.62
N PRO A 707 -12.19 27.20 12.68
CA PRO A 707 -12.42 26.56 13.98
C PRO A 707 -13.71 27.08 14.65
N GLY A 708 -14.39 26.21 15.40
CA GLY A 708 -15.58 26.60 16.18
C GLY A 708 -15.23 27.35 17.47
N ALA A 709 -16.25 27.81 18.21
CA ALA A 709 -16.08 28.62 19.43
C ALA A 709 -15.19 27.94 20.49
N LEU A 710 -15.45 26.66 20.76
CA LEU A 710 -14.65 25.83 21.67
C LEU A 710 -13.21 25.63 21.17
N ASP A 711 -13.00 25.51 19.86
CA ASP A 711 -11.67 25.35 19.27
C ASP A 711 -10.84 26.64 19.34
N LEU A 712 -11.49 27.80 19.20
CA LEU A 712 -10.85 29.11 19.34
C LEU A 712 -10.39 29.34 20.77
N TYR A 713 -11.30 29.15 21.71
CA TYR A 713 -11.00 29.17 23.14
C TYR A 713 -9.89 28.18 23.51
N GLY A 714 -10.02 26.94 23.04
CA GLY A 714 -9.02 25.91 23.28
C GLY A 714 -7.63 26.28 22.76
N ARG A 715 -7.50 27.01 21.66
CA ARG A 715 -6.17 27.44 21.16
C ARG A 715 -5.51 28.50 22.04
N GLU A 716 -6.29 29.38 22.65
CA GLU A 716 -5.80 30.40 23.57
C GLU A 716 -5.47 29.77 24.92
N LYS A 717 -6.38 28.95 25.47
CA LYS A 717 -6.13 28.23 26.72
C LYS A 717 -5.07 27.14 26.62
N VAL A 718 -4.87 26.48 25.47
CA VAL A 718 -3.72 25.57 25.27
C VAL A 718 -2.40 26.32 25.52
N LYS A 719 -2.27 27.60 25.12
CA LYS A 719 -1.04 28.37 25.32
C LYS A 719 -0.83 28.72 26.78
N GLU A 720 -1.89 29.11 27.48
CA GLU A 720 -1.84 29.41 28.92
C GLU A 720 -1.58 28.16 29.76
N LEU A 721 -2.32 27.07 29.50
CA LEU A 721 -2.18 25.81 30.22
C LEU A 721 -0.84 25.13 29.94
N LYS A 722 -0.24 25.29 28.75
CA LYS A 722 1.13 24.80 28.49
C LYS A 722 2.22 25.62 29.18
N LYS A 723 1.99 26.91 29.42
CA LYS A 723 2.90 27.75 30.21
C LYS A 723 2.79 27.43 31.70
N ALA A 724 1.56 27.25 32.20
CA ALA A 724 1.29 26.96 33.61
C ALA A 724 1.59 25.50 33.99
N LYS A 725 1.34 24.55 33.10
CA LYS A 725 1.50 23.11 33.32
C LYS A 725 2.18 22.44 32.09
N PRO A 726 3.51 22.50 31.97
CA PRO A 726 4.25 21.97 30.81
C PRO A 726 4.13 20.45 30.62
N GLU A 727 3.74 19.72 31.67
CA GLU A 727 3.62 18.26 31.65
C GLU A 727 2.30 17.76 31.05
N LEU A 728 1.24 18.57 31.04
CA LEU A 728 -0.07 18.18 30.49
C LEU A 728 -0.05 18.18 28.95
N LYS A 729 -0.26 16.99 28.36
CA LYS A 729 -0.20 16.78 26.91
C LYS A 729 -1.46 16.09 26.39
N GLY A 730 -1.86 16.44 25.18
CA GLY A 730 -2.82 15.66 24.40
C GLY A 730 -4.25 15.66 24.96
N ALA A 731 -4.68 14.53 25.52
CA ALA A 731 -6.07 14.30 25.92
C ALA A 731 -6.44 15.02 27.22
N ASP A 732 -5.54 15.06 28.20
CA ASP A 732 -5.81 15.70 29.50
C ASP A 732 -5.86 17.22 29.37
N LEU A 733 -5.03 17.80 28.51
CA LEU A 733 -5.10 19.20 28.12
C LEU A 733 -6.46 19.56 27.48
N LYS A 734 -7.04 18.64 26.68
CA LYS A 734 -8.36 18.85 26.06
C LYS A 734 -9.50 18.68 27.07
N LYS A 735 -9.38 17.78 28.03
CA LYS A 735 -10.35 17.62 29.12
C LYS A 735 -10.40 18.89 29.96
N GLU A 736 -9.25 19.37 30.40
CA GLU A 736 -9.13 20.64 31.15
C GLU A 736 -9.75 21.81 30.39
N ILE A 737 -9.44 21.96 29.08
CA ILE A 737 -10.04 23.00 28.25
C ILE A 737 -11.56 22.86 28.14
N THR A 738 -12.09 21.63 28.08
CA THR A 738 -13.52 21.40 27.98
C THR A 738 -14.22 21.68 29.32
N GLU A 739 -13.57 21.38 30.44
CA GLU A 739 -14.03 21.70 31.78
C GLU A 739 -14.00 23.20 32.04
N CYS A 740 -12.91 23.88 31.69
CA CYS A 740 -12.83 25.33 31.74
C CYS A 740 -13.89 25.98 30.83
N TRP A 741 -14.13 25.45 29.62
CA TRP A 741 -15.20 25.95 28.75
C TRP A 741 -16.60 25.73 29.34
N LYS A 742 -16.83 24.65 30.10
CA LYS A 742 -18.10 24.43 30.78
C LYS A 742 -18.31 25.42 31.93
N ALA A 743 -17.23 25.74 32.66
CA ALA A 743 -17.21 26.66 33.79
C ALA A 743 -17.31 28.15 33.40
N PHE A 744 -17.11 28.52 32.13
CA PHE A 744 -17.33 29.88 31.63
C PHE A 744 -18.79 30.31 31.77
N SER A 745 -19.03 31.60 32.03
CA SER A 745 -20.38 32.15 32.00
C SER A 745 -20.93 32.18 30.57
N ASP A 746 -22.25 32.27 30.42
CA ASP A 746 -22.87 32.33 29.08
C ASP A 746 -22.46 33.61 28.32
N GLU A 747 -22.15 34.69 29.03
CA GLU A 747 -21.65 35.96 28.48
C GLU A 747 -20.22 35.88 27.96
N GLU A 748 -19.36 35.03 28.53
CA GLU A 748 -18.00 34.84 28.02
C GLU A 748 -17.97 33.83 26.86
N LYS A 749 -18.88 32.85 26.88
CA LYS A 749 -19.08 31.90 25.77
C LYS A 749 -19.58 32.62 24.52
N THR A 750 -20.44 33.62 24.64
CA THR A 750 -20.96 34.40 23.49
C THR A 750 -19.85 35.13 22.75
N VAL A 751 -18.83 35.67 23.45
CA VAL A 751 -17.66 36.31 22.81
C VAL A 751 -16.94 35.38 21.83
N TYR A 752 -16.72 34.11 22.20
CA TYR A 752 -16.10 33.12 21.33
C TYR A 752 -17.07 32.55 20.28
N GLN A 753 -18.36 32.48 20.59
CA GLN A 753 -19.40 32.13 19.61
C GLN A 753 -19.49 33.18 18.51
N ASP A 754 -19.41 34.46 18.84
CA ASP A 754 -19.49 35.56 17.88
C ASP A 754 -18.20 35.68 17.06
N LYS A 755 -17.02 35.47 17.68
CA LYS A 755 -15.75 35.28 16.93
C LYS A 755 -15.82 34.10 15.96
N ALA A 756 -16.40 32.97 16.37
CA ALA A 756 -16.56 31.80 15.50
C ALA A 756 -17.56 32.06 14.37
N LYS A 757 -18.67 32.75 14.64
CA LYS A 757 -19.64 33.19 13.62
C LYS A 757 -18.99 34.14 12.61
N GLY A 758 -18.20 35.12 13.07
CA GLY A 758 -17.46 36.04 12.20
C GLY A 758 -16.47 35.32 11.28
N MET A 759 -15.64 34.42 11.82
CA MET A 759 -14.73 33.62 11.00
C MET A 759 -15.45 32.68 10.02
N GLN A 760 -16.62 32.14 10.41
CA GLN A 760 -17.48 31.33 9.55
C GLN A 760 -18.07 32.15 8.40
N GLN A 761 -18.50 33.38 8.64
CA GLN A 761 -18.97 34.31 7.62
C GLN A 761 -17.85 34.65 6.63
N GLU A 762 -16.66 35.01 7.12
CA GLU A 762 -15.50 35.26 6.25
C GLU A 762 -15.11 34.04 5.41
N TYR A 763 -15.19 32.84 5.99
CA TYR A 763 -14.93 31.61 5.26
C TYR A 763 -15.98 31.37 4.17
N GLU A 764 -17.24 31.65 4.44
CA GLU A 764 -18.32 31.52 3.46
C GLU A 764 -18.18 32.52 2.32
N GLU A 765 -17.73 33.74 2.61
CA GLU A 765 -17.37 34.75 1.60
C GLU A 765 -16.16 34.31 0.77
N LYS A 766 -15.06 33.91 1.42
CA LYS A 766 -13.87 33.36 0.76
C LYS A 766 -14.23 32.13 -0.08
N LEU A 767 -15.14 31.28 0.40
CA LEU A 767 -15.64 30.11 -0.33
C LEU A 767 -16.54 30.51 -1.50
N ARG A 768 -17.36 31.57 -1.37
CA ARG A 768 -18.19 32.12 -2.46
C ARG A 768 -17.31 32.68 -3.57
N ALA A 769 -16.33 33.52 -3.23
CA ALA A 769 -15.34 34.04 -4.17
C ALA A 769 -14.51 32.91 -4.82
N PHE A 770 -14.10 31.90 -4.04
CA PHE A 770 -13.41 30.72 -4.58
C PHE A 770 -14.30 29.90 -5.52
N LYS A 771 -15.60 29.75 -5.22
CA LYS A 771 -16.56 29.07 -6.10
C LYS A 771 -16.80 29.82 -7.41
N GLU A 772 -16.64 31.13 -7.39
CA GLU A 772 -16.76 31.98 -8.58
C GLU A 772 -15.51 31.97 -9.45
N THR A 773 -14.36 31.54 -8.90
CA THR A 773 -13.10 31.41 -9.64
C THR A 773 -13.21 30.41 -10.80
N GLU A 774 -12.60 30.72 -11.94
CA GLU A 774 -12.61 29.87 -13.14
C GLU A 774 -12.06 28.45 -12.88
N ASN A 775 -11.08 28.34 -11.98
CA ASN A 775 -10.52 27.09 -11.49
C ASN A 775 -11.55 26.19 -10.78
N PHE A 776 -12.42 26.75 -9.94
CA PHE A 776 -13.48 25.98 -9.29
C PHE A 776 -14.62 25.66 -10.26
N LYS A 777 -15.02 26.60 -11.12
CA LYS A 777 -16.03 26.36 -12.17
C LYS A 777 -15.60 25.25 -13.14
N SER A 778 -14.32 25.22 -13.52
CA SER A 778 -13.74 24.16 -14.35
C SER A 778 -13.61 22.82 -13.63
N TYR A 779 -13.23 22.82 -12.34
CA TYR A 779 -13.30 21.65 -11.46
C TYR A 779 -14.72 21.08 -11.35
N GLN A 780 -15.72 21.94 -11.11
CA GLN A 780 -17.12 21.58 -10.99
C GLN A 780 -17.67 21.05 -12.32
N ALA A 781 -17.31 21.68 -13.45
CA ALA A 781 -17.68 21.22 -14.78
C ALA A 781 -17.04 19.86 -15.12
N ALA A 782 -15.79 19.63 -14.71
CA ALA A 782 -15.12 18.34 -14.83
C ALA A 782 -15.82 17.27 -13.97
N MET A 783 -16.13 17.57 -12.71
CA MET A 783 -16.88 16.67 -11.81
C MET A 783 -18.30 16.36 -12.33
N ARG A 784 -18.99 17.34 -12.91
CA ARG A 784 -20.36 17.19 -13.46
C ARG A 784 -20.42 16.19 -14.61
N LYS A 785 -19.35 16.05 -15.40
CA LYS A 785 -19.26 15.03 -16.48
C LYS A 785 -19.26 13.60 -15.91
N PHE A 786 -18.69 13.39 -14.73
CA PHE A 786 -18.65 12.08 -14.06
C PHE A 786 -19.90 11.80 -13.21
N MET A 787 -20.62 12.84 -12.75
CA MET A 787 -21.89 12.66 -12.02
C MET A 787 -23.09 12.39 -12.95
N LYS A 788 -23.06 12.89 -14.20
CA LYS A 788 -24.16 12.69 -15.17
C LYS A 788 -24.29 11.26 -15.68
N SER A 789 -23.28 10.40 -15.53
CA SER A 789 -23.32 9.02 -16.02
C SER A 789 -24.16 8.06 -15.16
N ASN A 790 -24.74 8.53 -14.04
CA ASN A 790 -25.54 7.70 -13.13
C ASN A 790 -27.00 8.14 -12.98
N LYS A 791 -27.47 9.09 -13.79
CA LYS A 791 -28.90 9.44 -13.80
C LYS A 791 -29.63 8.47 -14.75
N LYS A 792 -30.38 7.52 -14.19
CA LYS A 792 -31.46 6.81 -14.92
C LYS A 792 -32.30 7.88 -15.63
N PRO A 793 -32.74 7.68 -16.89
CA PRO A 793 -33.52 8.68 -17.59
C PRO A 793 -34.93 8.73 -16.99
N GLN A 794 -35.12 9.60 -15.99
CA GLN A 794 -36.43 9.93 -15.46
C GLN A 794 -36.57 11.45 -15.42
N GLY A 795 -37.64 11.93 -16.06
CA GLY A 795 -38.34 13.18 -15.72
C GLY A 795 -37.67 14.51 -16.08
N LYS A 796 -38.48 15.42 -16.62
CA LYS A 796 -38.21 16.84 -16.96
C LYS A 796 -37.70 17.65 -15.74
N GLY A 797 -37.08 18.83 -15.86
CA GLY A 797 -36.97 19.72 -17.01
C GLY A 797 -35.96 20.87 -16.81
N GLY A 798 -35.98 21.80 -17.77
CA GLY A 798 -35.35 23.12 -17.72
C GLY A 798 -33.86 23.18 -18.05
N GLY A 799 -33.51 23.70 -19.24
CA GLY A 799 -32.14 24.18 -19.53
C GLY A 799 -31.50 23.59 -20.78
N LYS A 800 -31.49 24.40 -21.84
CA LYS A 800 -31.00 24.18 -23.22
C LYS A 800 -29.77 23.26 -23.36
N GLY A 801 -29.87 22.23 -24.23
CA GLY A 801 -28.72 21.42 -24.65
C GLY A 801 -29.03 20.22 -25.57
N LYS A 802 -28.85 20.42 -26.89
CA LYS A 802 -28.83 19.48 -28.05
C LYS A 802 -30.13 18.73 -28.41
N PRO A 803 -30.47 18.62 -29.72
CA PRO A 803 -31.74 18.04 -30.15
C PRO A 803 -31.75 16.53 -29.84
N LYS A 804 -32.79 16.08 -29.14
CA LYS A 804 -33.09 14.66 -29.04
C LYS A 804 -33.46 14.16 -30.43
N ALA A 805 -33.12 12.91 -30.76
CA ALA A 805 -33.72 12.20 -31.87
C ALA A 805 -35.25 12.46 -31.86
N ASN A 806 -35.83 12.70 -33.04
CA ASN A 806 -37.22 13.13 -33.24
C ASN A 806 -38.19 12.02 -32.80
N LEU A 807 -38.35 11.86 -31.49
CA LEU A 807 -39.18 10.82 -30.88
C LEU A 807 -40.63 11.32 -30.86
N PRO A 808 -41.60 10.53 -31.34
CA PRO A 808 -43.00 10.95 -31.36
C PRO A 808 -43.49 11.28 -29.94
N ALA A 809 -44.26 12.37 -29.84
CA ALA A 809 -44.85 12.83 -28.59
C ALA A 809 -45.88 11.80 -28.07
N PRO A 810 -46.00 11.62 -26.73
CA PRO A 810 -47.09 10.81 -26.18
C PRO A 810 -48.45 11.41 -26.55
N PRO A 811 -49.51 10.59 -26.68
CA PRO A 811 -50.86 11.11 -26.91
C PRO A 811 -51.27 12.04 -25.75
N PRO A 812 -52.03 13.11 -26.01
CA PRO A 812 -52.55 13.98 -24.97
C PRO A 812 -53.46 13.17 -24.04
N LYS A 813 -53.38 13.43 -22.74
CA LYS A 813 -54.25 12.76 -21.76
C LYS A 813 -55.65 13.35 -21.87
N PRO A 814 -56.70 12.54 -22.09
CA PRO A 814 -58.07 13.03 -22.08
C PRO A 814 -58.51 13.39 -20.66
N GLU A 815 -59.40 14.37 -20.52
CA GLU A 815 -59.90 14.86 -19.23
C GLU A 815 -60.76 13.82 -18.51
N SER A 816 -61.37 12.89 -19.25
CA SER A 816 -62.18 11.77 -18.73
C SER A 816 -61.36 10.67 -18.06
N MET A 817 -60.01 10.70 -18.14
CA MET A 817 -59.14 9.68 -17.56
C MET A 817 -59.08 9.84 -16.03
N PRO A 818 -59.38 8.79 -15.24
CA PRO A 818 -59.26 8.84 -13.79
C PRO A 818 -57.88 9.34 -13.34
N ALA A 819 -57.84 10.13 -12.27
CA ALA A 819 -56.61 10.66 -11.69
C ALA A 819 -56.06 9.71 -10.62
N LYS A 820 -54.77 9.39 -10.69
CA LYS A 820 -54.13 8.49 -9.72
C LYS A 820 -54.09 9.12 -8.32
N PRO A 821 -54.54 8.43 -7.26
CA PRO A 821 -54.52 8.94 -5.89
C PRO A 821 -53.10 9.11 -5.36
N GLY A 822 -52.97 9.93 -4.31
CA GLY A 822 -51.70 10.17 -3.64
C GLY A 822 -51.26 8.97 -2.80
N HIS A 823 -49.95 8.73 -2.71
CA HIS A 823 -49.38 7.77 -1.76
C HIS A 823 -49.59 8.26 -0.31
N ALA A 824 -49.51 7.38 0.70
CA ALA A 824 -49.76 7.66 2.13
C ALA A 824 -49.26 9.03 2.64
N LEU A 825 -48.00 9.38 2.37
CA LEU A 825 -47.42 10.69 2.74
C LEU A 825 -48.15 11.89 2.10
N LYS A 826 -48.61 11.75 0.85
CA LYS A 826 -49.33 12.80 0.13
C LYS A 826 -50.77 12.96 0.63
N LEU A 827 -51.38 11.88 1.12
CA LEU A 827 -52.67 11.95 1.83
C LEU A 827 -52.49 12.65 3.17
N TYR A 828 -51.45 12.29 3.94
CA TYR A 828 -51.07 12.99 5.16
C TYR A 828 -50.78 14.48 4.92
N MET A 829 -50.00 14.83 3.89
CA MET A 829 -49.73 16.23 3.54
C MET A 829 -50.99 16.99 3.14
N LYS A 830 -52.01 16.31 2.60
CA LYS A 830 -53.29 16.92 2.25
C LYS A 830 -54.14 17.16 3.50
N GLU A 831 -54.12 16.24 4.46
CA GLU A 831 -54.79 16.38 5.76
C GLU A 831 -54.11 17.46 6.63
N GLN A 832 -52.79 17.61 6.50
CA GLN A 832 -52.00 18.64 7.18
C GLN A 832 -51.90 19.96 6.39
N ALA A 833 -52.61 20.11 5.27
CA ALA A 833 -52.47 21.26 4.36
C ALA A 833 -52.88 22.62 4.96
N GLY A 834 -53.48 22.65 6.14
CA GLY A 834 -53.78 23.87 6.92
C GLY A 834 -52.83 24.15 8.09
N SER A 835 -51.81 23.30 8.33
CA SER A 835 -50.95 23.37 9.53
C SER A 835 -49.79 24.37 9.45
N GLY A 836 -49.64 25.10 8.32
CA GLY A 836 -48.55 26.08 8.10
C GLY A 836 -47.14 25.48 7.94
N LYS A 837 -46.96 24.16 8.12
CA LYS A 837 -45.68 23.46 8.03
C LYS A 837 -45.20 23.33 6.58
N LYS A 838 -43.90 23.49 6.33
CA LYS A 838 -43.33 23.35 4.96
C LYS A 838 -43.27 21.87 4.55
N ILE A 839 -43.30 21.60 3.24
CA ILE A 839 -43.28 20.23 2.68
C ILE A 839 -42.21 19.30 3.29
N PRO A 840 -40.96 19.74 3.58
CA PRO A 840 -39.95 18.88 4.22
C PRO A 840 -40.26 18.56 5.68
N GLU A 841 -40.88 19.49 6.40
CA GLU A 841 -41.26 19.33 7.82
C GLU A 841 -42.44 18.38 7.95
N MET A 842 -43.45 18.49 7.08
CA MET A 842 -44.54 17.52 7.00
C MET A 842 -44.04 16.11 6.64
N ALA A 843 -43.01 16.01 5.79
CA ALA A 843 -42.39 14.73 5.48
C ALA A 843 -41.60 14.13 6.64
N SER A 844 -41.07 14.94 7.56
CA SER A 844 -40.45 14.47 8.81
C SER A 844 -41.51 14.07 9.83
N ALA A 845 -42.54 14.91 10.00
CA ALA A 845 -43.66 14.65 10.89
C ALA A 845 -44.36 13.32 10.57
N PHE A 846 -44.56 12.99 9.28
CA PHE A 846 -45.09 11.68 8.87
C PHE A 846 -44.20 10.50 9.25
N ARG A 847 -42.86 10.68 9.33
CA ARG A 847 -41.94 9.62 9.76
C ARG A 847 -41.91 9.46 11.28
N GLU A 848 -42.22 10.53 12.00
CA GLU A 848 -42.23 10.58 13.47
C GLU A 848 -43.59 10.18 14.06
N LEU A 849 -44.66 10.10 13.25
CA LEU A 849 -45.96 9.59 13.68
C LEU A 849 -45.88 8.18 14.30
N PRO A 850 -46.75 7.83 15.26
CA PRO A 850 -46.91 6.46 15.73
C PRO A 850 -47.20 5.49 14.57
N ASP A 851 -46.75 4.24 14.70
CA ASP A 851 -46.85 3.27 13.60
C ASP A 851 -48.31 2.91 13.27
N GLU A 852 -49.23 3.03 14.23
CA GLU A 852 -50.68 2.88 14.05
C GLU A 852 -51.26 3.95 13.11
N GLU A 853 -50.89 5.22 13.29
CA GLU A 853 -51.36 6.30 12.41
C GLU A 853 -50.74 6.21 11.02
N LYS A 854 -49.47 5.81 10.91
CA LYS A 854 -48.85 5.53 9.60
C LYS A 854 -49.54 4.39 8.87
N ALA A 855 -50.01 3.37 9.60
CA ALA A 855 -50.76 2.26 9.03
C ALA A 855 -52.10 2.73 8.45
N ARG A 856 -52.86 3.57 9.18
CA ARG A 856 -54.10 4.21 8.69
C ARG A 856 -53.90 4.92 7.34
N PHE A 857 -52.83 5.70 7.20
CA PHE A 857 -52.54 6.41 5.93
C PHE A 857 -52.09 5.49 4.80
N LYS A 858 -51.44 4.37 5.10
CA LYS A 858 -51.08 3.36 4.10
C LYS A 858 -52.32 2.64 3.61
N GLU A 859 -53.18 2.20 4.54
CA GLU A 859 -54.44 1.53 4.22
C GLU A 859 -55.35 2.43 3.39
N MET A 860 -55.51 3.70 3.77
CA MET A 860 -56.27 4.69 2.99
C MET A 860 -55.69 4.95 1.59
N ALA A 861 -54.36 4.88 1.43
CA ALA A 861 -53.73 5.00 0.12
C ALA A 861 -53.94 3.75 -0.74
N GLU A 862 -53.94 2.57 -0.12
CA GLU A 862 -54.19 1.29 -0.78
C GLU A 862 -55.65 1.15 -1.22
N THR A 863 -56.62 1.56 -0.39
CA THR A 863 -58.04 1.55 -0.76
C THR A 863 -58.32 2.50 -1.92
N GLN A 864 -57.85 3.76 -1.84
CA GLN A 864 -58.01 4.70 -2.96
C GLN A 864 -57.31 4.20 -4.24
N LEU A 865 -56.17 3.52 -4.12
CA LEU A 865 -55.46 2.96 -5.27
C LEU A 865 -56.25 1.83 -5.92
N LYS A 866 -56.88 0.95 -5.14
CA LYS A 866 -57.76 -0.12 -5.64
C LYS A 866 -58.96 0.47 -6.38
N GLU A 867 -59.65 1.45 -5.79
CA GLU A 867 -60.75 2.15 -6.45
C GLU A 867 -60.32 2.84 -7.75
N TYR A 868 -59.10 3.39 -7.78
CA TYR A 868 -58.55 3.99 -8.99
C TYR A 868 -58.26 2.95 -10.06
N GLU A 869 -57.70 1.80 -9.70
CA GLU A 869 -57.41 0.71 -10.63
C GLU A 869 -58.70 0.18 -11.25
N GLU A 870 -59.74 -0.04 -10.44
CA GLU A 870 -61.09 -0.42 -10.91
C GLU A 870 -61.67 0.64 -11.87
N LYS A 871 -61.69 1.92 -11.48
CA LYS A 871 -62.17 3.02 -12.34
C LYS A 871 -61.37 3.16 -13.63
N MET A 872 -60.07 2.89 -13.60
CA MET A 872 -59.21 2.96 -14.80
C MET A 872 -59.43 1.75 -15.70
N GLU A 873 -59.68 0.56 -15.15
CA GLU A 873 -60.07 -0.61 -15.92
C GLU A 873 -61.43 -0.44 -16.60
N GLU A 874 -62.41 0.11 -15.89
CA GLU A 874 -63.71 0.49 -16.46
C GLU A 874 -63.54 1.57 -17.54
N TRP A 875 -62.73 2.61 -17.28
CA TRP A 875 -62.45 3.64 -18.27
C TRP A 875 -61.74 3.08 -19.51
N LEU A 876 -60.83 2.12 -19.38
CA LEU A 876 -60.20 1.46 -20.52
C LEU A 876 -61.17 0.61 -21.36
N LYS A 877 -62.31 0.20 -20.80
CA LYS A 877 -63.40 -0.47 -21.53
C LYS A 877 -64.25 0.52 -22.32
N THR A 878 -64.23 1.82 -22.00
CA THR A 878 -64.87 2.88 -22.80
C THR A 878 -64.15 3.10 -24.12
N ASP A 879 -64.83 3.69 -25.11
CA ASP A 879 -64.26 3.89 -26.44
C ASP A 879 -63.11 4.92 -26.44
N GLU A 880 -63.17 5.92 -25.56
CA GLU A 880 -62.07 6.87 -25.33
C GLU A 880 -60.85 6.18 -24.72
N GLY A 881 -61.06 5.31 -23.74
CA GLY A 881 -60.00 4.51 -23.13
C GLY A 881 -59.34 3.55 -24.13
N LYS A 882 -60.13 2.87 -24.97
CA LYS A 882 -59.63 2.00 -26.06
C LYS A 882 -58.83 2.80 -27.10
N LYS A 883 -59.31 3.99 -27.49
CA LYS A 883 -58.61 4.88 -28.43
C LYS A 883 -57.27 5.36 -27.84
N TYR A 884 -57.27 5.83 -26.60
CA TYR A 884 -56.06 6.27 -25.90
C TYR A 884 -55.05 5.11 -25.73
N ALA A 885 -55.51 3.90 -25.41
CA ALA A 885 -54.67 2.71 -25.34
C ALA A 885 -54.05 2.36 -26.71
N ARG A 886 -54.82 2.46 -27.79
CA ARG A 886 -54.35 2.22 -29.17
C ARG A 886 -53.30 3.26 -29.60
N ASP A 887 -53.58 4.54 -29.37
CA ASP A 887 -52.67 5.63 -29.71
C ASP A 887 -51.38 5.57 -28.90
N THR A 888 -51.48 5.22 -27.61
CA THR A 888 -50.33 5.00 -26.74
C THR A 888 -49.48 3.84 -27.25
N LYS A 889 -50.07 2.71 -27.63
CA LYS A 889 -49.35 1.57 -28.23
C LYS A 889 -48.68 1.95 -29.55
N ASN A 890 -49.34 2.73 -30.40
CA ASN A 890 -48.79 3.18 -31.69
C ASN A 890 -47.61 4.14 -31.52
N VAL A 891 -47.70 5.11 -30.60
CA VAL A 891 -46.58 6.00 -30.26
C VAL A 891 -45.41 5.22 -29.67
N GLN A 892 -45.67 4.24 -28.80
CA GLN A 892 -44.62 3.38 -28.24
C GLN A 892 -43.92 2.56 -29.33
N LYS A 893 -44.66 1.99 -30.30
CA LYS A 893 -44.07 1.31 -31.48
C LYS A 893 -43.20 2.25 -32.29
N ARG A 894 -43.69 3.45 -32.65
CA ARG A 894 -42.93 4.45 -33.41
C ARG A 894 -41.68 4.93 -32.66
N ARG A 895 -41.74 5.05 -31.33
CA ARG A 895 -40.58 5.34 -30.48
C ARG A 895 -39.54 4.22 -30.53
N LYS A 896 -39.96 2.96 -30.40
CA LYS A 896 -39.05 1.81 -30.51
C LYS A 896 -38.35 1.78 -31.87
N VAL A 897 -39.09 2.02 -32.96
CA VAL A 897 -38.53 2.09 -34.32
C VAL A 897 -37.55 3.28 -34.47
N ALA A 898 -37.90 4.47 -33.97
CA ALA A 898 -37.00 5.63 -34.02
C ALA A 898 -35.71 5.41 -33.23
N ILE A 899 -35.78 4.76 -32.06
CA ILE A 899 -34.61 4.38 -31.26
C ILE A 899 -33.78 3.32 -31.99
N ALA A 900 -34.42 2.34 -32.63
CA ALA A 900 -33.72 1.32 -33.41
C ALA A 900 -33.01 1.94 -34.62
N LYS A 901 -33.64 2.88 -35.35
CA LYS A 901 -33.03 3.61 -36.46
C LYS A 901 -31.80 4.42 -36.02
N ASP A 902 -31.91 5.16 -34.92
CA ASP A 902 -30.77 5.94 -34.38
C ASP A 902 -29.62 5.05 -33.86
N LYS A 903 -29.91 3.80 -33.50
CA LYS A 903 -28.95 2.84 -32.96
C LYS A 903 -28.29 1.97 -34.03
N PHE A 904 -29.01 1.62 -35.10
CA PHE A 904 -28.57 0.63 -36.09
C PHE A 904 -28.42 1.17 -37.53
N LEU A 905 -29.05 2.30 -37.88
CA LEU A 905 -28.93 2.95 -39.20
C LEU A 905 -28.26 4.34 -39.10
N LYS A 906 -27.32 4.50 -38.16
CA LYS A 906 -26.69 5.80 -37.85
C LYS A 906 -25.68 6.26 -38.90
N ASP A 907 -25.12 5.32 -39.66
CA ASP A 907 -24.06 5.53 -40.65
C ASP A 907 -24.53 5.28 -42.10
N GLU A 908 -25.85 5.35 -42.35
CA GLU A 908 -26.40 5.24 -43.72
C GLU A 908 -25.97 6.49 -44.55
N PRO A 909 -25.53 6.33 -45.81
CA PRO A 909 -25.21 7.46 -46.68
C PRO A 909 -26.41 8.40 -46.76
N LYS A 910 -26.19 9.70 -46.56
CA LYS A 910 -27.27 10.69 -46.67
C LYS A 910 -27.89 10.56 -48.05
N LYS A 911 -29.23 10.41 -48.09
CA LYS A 911 -29.98 10.41 -49.36
C LYS A 911 -29.55 11.63 -50.19
N PRO A 912 -29.34 11.45 -51.51
CA PRO A 912 -28.93 12.56 -52.36
C PRO A 912 -29.92 13.72 -52.21
N PRO A 913 -29.46 14.98 -52.19
CA PRO A 913 -30.33 16.14 -52.10
C PRO A 913 -31.38 16.08 -53.21
N THR A 914 -32.63 16.44 -52.89
CA THR A 914 -33.69 16.46 -53.90
C THR A 914 -33.36 17.51 -54.98
N PRO A 915 -33.84 17.37 -56.23
CA PRO A 915 -33.56 18.33 -57.31
C PRO A 915 -33.87 19.79 -56.91
N LEU A 916 -34.96 20.01 -56.17
CA LEU A 916 -35.32 21.32 -55.60
C LEU A 916 -34.27 21.82 -54.59
N ALA A 917 -33.68 20.94 -53.78
CA ALA A 917 -32.67 21.32 -52.80
C ALA A 917 -31.33 21.69 -53.46
N ILE A 918 -30.98 21.04 -54.58
CA ILE A 918 -29.80 21.38 -55.38
C ILE A 918 -30.00 22.75 -56.04
N PHE A 919 -31.12 22.92 -56.76
CA PHE A 919 -31.50 24.19 -57.39
C PHE A 919 -31.59 25.33 -56.37
N SER A 920 -32.19 25.05 -55.20
CA SER A 920 -32.31 26.05 -54.14
C SER A 920 -30.98 26.43 -53.50
N GLN A 921 -29.94 25.64 -53.65
CA GLN A 921 -28.62 25.90 -53.10
C GLN A 921 -27.77 26.72 -54.09
N GLU A 922 -27.84 26.43 -55.39
CA GLU A 922 -27.20 27.20 -56.45
C GLU A 922 -27.82 28.58 -56.63
N LYS A 923 -29.16 28.65 -56.70
CA LYS A 923 -29.90 29.89 -56.97
C LYS A 923 -30.16 30.73 -55.72
N ARG A 924 -29.68 30.29 -54.55
CA ARG A 924 -29.94 30.97 -53.27
C ARG A 924 -29.34 32.37 -53.21
N GLY A 925 -28.12 32.53 -53.71
CA GLY A 925 -27.42 33.82 -53.74
C GLY A 925 -28.14 34.81 -54.64
N GLU A 926 -28.43 34.41 -55.88
CA GLU A 926 -29.18 35.22 -56.84
C GLU A 926 -30.58 35.63 -56.33
N PHE A 927 -31.32 34.71 -55.70
CA PHE A 927 -32.65 35.05 -55.16
C PHE A 927 -32.57 35.90 -53.89
N ALA A 928 -31.51 35.76 -53.08
CA ALA A 928 -31.28 36.61 -51.92
C ALA A 928 -30.94 38.05 -52.34
N GLU A 929 -30.25 38.24 -53.47
CA GLU A 929 -30.01 39.56 -54.07
C GLU A 929 -31.26 40.11 -54.77
N LYS A 930 -32.02 39.29 -55.51
CA LYS A 930 -33.26 39.72 -56.18
C LYS A 930 -34.40 40.04 -55.21
N PHE A 931 -34.44 39.39 -54.05
CA PHE A 931 -35.48 39.61 -53.03
C PHE A 931 -34.85 39.83 -51.65
N PRO A 932 -34.17 40.96 -51.43
CA PRO A 932 -33.35 41.21 -50.23
C PRO A 932 -34.17 41.33 -48.93
N GLU A 933 -35.45 41.71 -49.05
CA GLU A 933 -36.39 41.75 -47.93
C GLU A 933 -36.93 40.34 -47.55
N SER A 934 -36.82 39.37 -48.46
CA SER A 934 -37.29 38.00 -48.25
C SER A 934 -36.19 37.17 -47.56
N LYS A 935 -36.31 36.93 -46.26
CA LYS A 935 -35.35 36.11 -45.50
C LYS A 935 -35.92 34.77 -45.07
N GLY A 936 -35.05 33.76 -44.96
CA GLY A 936 -35.40 32.46 -44.39
C GLY A 936 -36.47 31.70 -45.18
N LEU A 937 -37.63 31.46 -44.57
CA LEU A 937 -38.70 30.61 -45.13
C LEU A 937 -39.38 31.25 -46.36
N MET A 938 -39.49 32.58 -46.38
CA MET A 938 -40.11 33.32 -47.49
C MET A 938 -39.25 33.28 -48.74
N LEU A 939 -37.93 33.38 -48.58
CA LEU A 939 -36.95 33.20 -49.66
C LEU A 939 -37.01 31.79 -50.24
N ASN A 940 -37.14 30.78 -49.38
CA ASN A 940 -37.29 29.39 -49.81
C ASN A 940 -38.59 29.17 -50.60
N SER A 941 -39.66 29.89 -50.26
CA SER A 941 -40.93 29.84 -50.98
C SER A 941 -40.78 30.39 -52.40
N LYS A 942 -40.12 31.55 -52.55
CA LYS A 942 -39.83 32.17 -53.87
C LYS A 942 -38.94 31.29 -54.74
N ILE A 943 -37.92 30.68 -54.15
CA ILE A 943 -37.03 29.73 -54.85
C ILE A 943 -37.79 28.46 -55.27
N ALA A 944 -38.69 27.95 -54.41
CA ALA A 944 -39.52 26.79 -54.75
C ALA A 944 -40.59 27.10 -55.81
N GLU A 945 -41.08 28.35 -55.86
CA GLU A 945 -41.96 28.84 -56.92
C GLU A 945 -41.23 28.90 -58.27
N ALA A 946 -40.01 29.46 -58.29
CA ALA A 946 -39.17 29.50 -59.48
C ALA A 946 -38.82 28.09 -59.99
N PHE A 947 -38.48 27.17 -59.08
CA PHE A 947 -38.20 25.77 -59.45
C PHE A 947 -39.43 25.06 -60.05
N ARG A 948 -40.64 25.41 -59.61
CA ARG A 948 -41.89 24.91 -60.22
C ARG A 948 -42.19 25.55 -61.58
N GLY A 949 -41.68 26.76 -61.83
CA GLY A 949 -41.79 27.47 -63.10
C GLY A 949 -40.81 26.98 -64.17
N ASP A 950 -39.59 26.60 -63.78
CA ASP A 950 -38.52 26.12 -64.68
C ASP A 950 -38.61 24.61 -65.02
N CYS A 951 -39.49 23.86 -64.35
CA CYS A 951 -39.72 22.46 -64.69
C CYS A 951 -40.62 22.37 -65.96
N PRO A 952 -40.16 21.74 -67.07
CA PRO A 952 -40.99 21.59 -68.25
C PRO A 952 -42.26 20.80 -67.87
N LYS A 953 -43.43 21.40 -68.11
CA LYS A 953 -44.73 20.76 -67.91
C LYS A 953 -44.85 19.56 -68.86
N THR A 954 -44.44 18.37 -68.42
CA THR A 954 -44.87 17.13 -69.07
C THR A 954 -46.33 16.86 -68.71
N ARG A 955 -47.20 17.41 -69.55
CA ARG A 955 -48.60 17.02 -69.74
C ARG A 955 -48.67 15.55 -70.20
N GLY A 956 -49.55 14.78 -69.57
CA GLY A 956 -50.17 13.58 -70.14
C GLY A 956 -49.38 12.27 -70.01
N ARG A 957 -49.95 11.27 -69.35
CA ARG A 957 -50.82 10.27 -70.01
C ARG A 957 -51.00 9.05 -69.10
N ASN A 958 -52.17 8.95 -68.49
CA ASN A 958 -52.82 7.67 -68.24
C ASN A 958 -52.97 6.94 -69.57
N GLY A 959 -52.69 5.64 -69.58
CA GLY A 959 -53.26 4.72 -70.57
C GLY A 959 -52.24 4.03 -71.46
N MET A 960 -51.58 3.01 -70.92
CA MET A 960 -51.22 1.83 -71.71
C MET A 960 -51.56 0.59 -70.89
N THR A 961 -52.84 0.25 -70.89
CA THR A 961 -53.31 -1.10 -70.59
C THR A 961 -52.92 -2.00 -71.76
N ARG A 962 -52.02 -2.96 -71.52
CA ARG A 962 -52.01 -4.20 -72.32
C ARG A 962 -52.45 -5.34 -71.41
N GLN A 963 -53.67 -5.77 -71.71
CA GLN A 963 -54.34 -6.93 -71.16
C GLN A 963 -53.69 -8.23 -71.66
N LYS A 964 -53.88 -9.28 -70.85
CA LYS A 964 -53.83 -10.72 -71.16
C LYS A 964 -52.47 -11.34 -71.48
N GLU A 965 -51.88 -11.90 -70.43
CA GLU A 965 -51.76 -13.37 -70.36
C GLU A 965 -52.01 -13.86 -68.93
N SER A 966 -53.02 -14.70 -68.82
CA SER A 966 -53.39 -15.48 -67.65
C SER A 966 -52.31 -16.51 -67.32
N ARG A 967 -51.74 -16.43 -66.12
CA ARG A 967 -51.11 -17.58 -65.46
C ARG A 967 -51.61 -17.70 -64.03
N THR A 968 -52.86 -18.11 -63.89
CA THR A 968 -53.33 -18.90 -62.75
C THR A 968 -52.71 -20.30 -62.85
N ASN A 969 -51.40 -20.43 -62.62
CA ASN A 969 -50.79 -21.75 -62.40
C ASN A 969 -49.40 -21.64 -61.78
N THR A 970 -49.31 -21.92 -60.47
CA THR A 970 -48.33 -22.87 -59.91
C THR A 970 -48.68 -23.14 -58.44
N LYS A 971 -49.84 -23.78 -58.27
CA LYS A 971 -50.06 -24.72 -57.17
C LYS A 971 -49.78 -26.13 -57.73
N ARG A 972 -48.52 -26.41 -58.09
CA ARG A 972 -47.95 -27.77 -58.22
C ARG A 972 -46.42 -27.67 -58.35
N ARG A 973 -45.73 -28.48 -57.53
CA ARG A 973 -44.27 -28.70 -57.45
C ARG A 973 -43.48 -27.43 -57.04
N TRP A 974 -43.02 -27.27 -55.80
CA TRP A 974 -42.18 -28.25 -55.09
C TRP A 974 -42.71 -28.54 -53.69
N ARG A 975 -43.36 -29.69 -53.58
CA ARG A 975 -43.35 -30.52 -52.37
C ARG A 975 -42.78 -31.87 -52.78
N SER A 976 -41.51 -32.09 -52.46
CA SER A 976 -40.84 -33.38 -52.21
C SER A 976 -39.34 -33.05 -52.09
N SER A 977 -38.70 -33.01 -50.91
CA SER A 977 -38.77 -33.95 -49.79
C SER A 977 -38.45 -33.32 -48.42
N ARG A 978 -39.34 -33.60 -47.45
CA ARG A 978 -39.19 -33.84 -45.99
C ARG A 978 -40.44 -33.27 -45.32
N ARG A 979 -41.46 -34.05 -44.93
CA ARG A 979 -41.43 -35.40 -44.34
C ARG A 979 -42.58 -36.30 -44.84
N ARG A 980 -42.24 -37.53 -45.20
CA ARG A 980 -42.96 -38.75 -44.77
C ARG A 980 -41.94 -39.70 -44.15
N ARG A 981 -41.94 -39.76 -42.83
CA ARG A 981 -42.25 -40.96 -42.02
C ARG A 981 -43.20 -40.40 -40.94
N SER A 982 -44.35 -40.95 -40.54
CA SER A 982 -44.99 -42.27 -40.67
C SER A 982 -44.02 -43.44 -40.65
N THR A 983 -43.64 -43.85 -39.45
CA THR A 983 -44.42 -44.82 -38.64
C THR A 983 -44.84 -44.06 -37.37
N ARG A 984 -46.01 -44.15 -36.70
CA ARG A 984 -47.05 -45.17 -36.53
C ARG A 984 -46.47 -46.56 -36.24
N SER A 985 -46.08 -46.82 -34.99
CA SER A 985 -46.82 -47.71 -34.08
C SER A 985 -46.16 -47.74 -32.70
N ILE A 986 -46.97 -48.09 -31.70
CA ILE A 986 -46.61 -48.52 -30.34
C ILE A 986 -46.26 -47.34 -29.41
N SER A 987 -47.23 -46.77 -28.68
CA SER A 987 -47.95 -47.34 -27.53
C SER A 987 -47.03 -47.50 -26.32
N ARG A 988 -47.55 -47.09 -25.16
CA ARG A 988 -46.99 -47.22 -23.80
C ARG A 988 -45.80 -46.28 -23.54
N GLN A 989 -45.70 -45.61 -22.40
CA GLN A 989 -46.44 -45.64 -21.14
C GLN A 989 -46.13 -44.32 -20.42
#